data_AF-A0A850GDH6-F1
#
_entry.id   AF-A0A850GDH6-F1
#
_cell.length_a   1.000
_cell.length_b   1.000
_cell.length_c   1.000
_cell.angle_alpha   90.00
_cell.angle_beta   90.00
_cell.angle_gamma   90.00
#
_symmetry.space_group_name_H-M   'P 1'
#
loop_
_entity.id
_entity.type
_entity.pdbx_description
1 polymer ?
#
loop_
_entity_poly.entity_id
_entity_poly.type
_entity_poly.pdbx_seq_one_letter_code
_entity_poly.pdbx_strand_id
1 'polypeptide(L)'
;MSSQDSATRDRVSLVYRDHETKEEKELPFKILVIGDYTGCEDERPLDERKPAKIDRQNLGAVMSGMGLHLRFNCQSKFSDDPEDTIPVDLRFSSFADFGPQWVAHQVPMLRELVESRRTLSEFKDWLRGSPSLVFRLKKALCAPETRAQLRRELSVGGQAEMLDWVIEGAEVGPHDAGYLELREGVSAYLRTRLTEFDDPDPEALAAAEREREAREAAKAAEPADLDAPDRLDGEQADAPPLAAPAPTPGSEEGAALLEDMLENAEVTPDTRVRAGVRLKPEQVLVDLAGVDLAIVEIDRLLGAQVDAILHHPDFQALESAWRSLRYLVASVNFRENCEIHLLNCPKQDLIDDFEDAPEIAKSGLYRLVYSIEYGTFGGEPYGIVVCDYEFDPYPVDMNLLANCAAVASMAHVPFLANASPRFFGEESFERLATYADVRSIFQGPQYTRWNSFRDSEDARYVGLCLPRFLLREPYGRQEVSNFNYAEHTPKKADYLWGHASFSFATCVARSFARYRWCPNIVGPTAGGAVEDLPALGFASMHGIETRMATEIQLTERHEYELSEEGFTGLVFLKAGDMGCFFSANSCQRPKTYANTDEGRGMSLGARLGAQLPYIFIVCRIAHYLKVLQREEIGRHLERGDMERELNLWLRQYISDMDNPAPAIRGKRPLRQAEIKVEEVPGQAGWYRAHLKLRPHLKYMGASFTLSLVGKLEREG
;
A
#
# COMPACT_ATOMS: atom_id res chain seq x y z
N MET A 1 17.04 44.83 7.51
CA MET A 1 16.86 44.49 6.08
C MET A 1 15.72 43.49 5.99
N SER A 2 14.50 43.96 5.72
CA SER A 2 13.27 43.15 5.73
C SER A 2 12.61 43.24 4.36
N SER A 3 12.95 42.32 3.46
CA SER A 3 12.49 42.36 2.06
C SER A 3 12.48 40.97 1.43
N GLN A 4 11.65 40.05 1.94
CA GLN A 4 11.40 38.77 1.25
C GLN A 4 10.00 38.16 1.50
N ASP A 5 9.06 38.93 2.07
CA ASP A 5 7.73 38.43 2.47
C ASP A 5 6.59 39.18 1.75
N SER A 6 6.81 39.54 0.49
CA SER A 6 5.83 40.22 -0.37
C SER A 6 5.71 39.55 -1.76
N ALA A 7 5.66 38.23 -1.79
CA ALA A 7 5.18 37.50 -2.96
C ALA A 7 3.69 37.82 -3.15
N THR A 8 3.39 38.68 -4.12
CA THR A 8 2.07 39.28 -4.37
C THR A 8 0.96 38.23 -4.32
N ARG A 9 -0.01 38.41 -3.40
CA ARG A 9 -1.22 37.56 -3.27
C ARG A 9 -2.21 37.80 -4.42
N ASP A 10 -1.75 37.66 -5.65
CA ASP A 10 -2.59 37.72 -6.85
C ASP A 10 -3.19 36.32 -7.10
N ARG A 11 -4.04 35.90 -6.16
CA ARG A 11 -4.75 34.61 -6.17
C ARG A 11 -6.21 34.89 -6.51
N VAL A 12 -6.66 34.38 -7.67
CA VAL A 12 -8.09 34.34 -8.01
C VAL A 12 -8.71 33.21 -7.19
N SER A 13 -9.13 33.52 -5.97
CA SER A 13 -9.95 32.62 -5.15
C SER A 13 -11.36 32.60 -5.72
N LEU A 14 -12.06 31.46 -5.64
CA LEU A 14 -13.47 31.40 -6.02
C LEU A 14 -14.32 31.73 -4.81
N VAL A 15 -14.92 32.91 -4.84
CA VAL A 15 -15.61 33.50 -3.69
C VAL A 15 -17.07 33.77 -4.02
N TYR A 16 -17.95 33.45 -3.08
CA TYR A 16 -19.33 33.94 -3.04
C TYR A 16 -19.50 34.94 -1.90
N ARG A 17 -20.57 35.73 -1.92
CA ARG A 17 -20.79 36.78 -0.92
C ARG A 17 -21.95 36.40 -0.01
N ASP A 18 -21.61 35.84 1.15
CA ASP A 18 -22.59 35.42 2.15
C ASP A 18 -23.54 36.57 2.51
N HIS A 19 -24.84 36.30 2.46
CA HIS A 19 -25.88 37.29 2.69
C HIS A 19 -26.02 37.67 4.19
N GLU A 20 -25.60 36.81 5.13
CA GLU A 20 -25.64 37.13 6.57
C GLU A 20 -24.48 38.03 6.99
N THR A 21 -23.24 37.61 6.71
CA THR A 21 -22.04 38.38 7.10
C THR A 21 -21.66 39.51 6.13
N LYS A 22 -22.13 39.44 4.87
CA LYS A 22 -21.68 40.25 3.71
C LYS A 22 -20.20 40.08 3.36
N GLU A 23 -19.52 39.11 3.96
CA GLU A 23 -18.13 38.77 3.71
C GLU A 23 -18.00 37.88 2.47
N GLU A 24 -16.80 37.91 1.90
CA GLU A 24 -16.41 37.12 0.74
C GLU A 24 -15.86 35.76 1.22
N LYS A 25 -16.67 34.70 1.11
CA LYS A 25 -16.33 33.33 1.56
C LYS A 25 -16.00 32.38 0.39
N GLU A 26 -14.90 31.63 0.51
CA GLU A 26 -14.51 30.59 -0.43
C GLU A 26 -15.12 29.22 -0.02
N LEU A 27 -15.62 28.44 -0.98
CA LEU A 27 -16.06 27.06 -0.71
C LEU A 27 -14.84 26.15 -0.53
N PRO A 28 -14.70 25.46 0.62
CA PRO A 28 -13.59 24.54 0.84
C PRO A 28 -13.60 23.39 -0.18
N PHE A 29 -12.47 22.72 -0.30
CA PHE A 29 -12.36 21.44 -1.00
C PHE A 29 -12.44 20.32 0.04
N LYS A 30 -13.67 19.87 0.34
CA LYS A 30 -13.91 18.71 1.20
C LYS A 30 -13.66 17.41 0.44
N ILE A 31 -12.80 16.57 0.99
CA ILE A 31 -12.54 15.19 0.55
C ILE A 31 -13.32 14.27 1.49
N LEU A 32 -14.28 13.51 0.97
CA LEU A 32 -14.93 12.44 1.73
C LEU A 32 -14.13 11.15 1.53
N VAL A 33 -13.71 10.51 2.62
CA VAL A 33 -13.05 9.20 2.63
C VAL A 33 -14.02 8.18 3.18
N ILE A 34 -14.24 7.08 2.47
CA ILE A 34 -15.17 5.99 2.84
C ILE A 34 -14.41 4.67 2.84
N GLY A 35 -14.57 3.89 3.91
CA GLY A 35 -13.89 2.60 4.11
C GLY A 35 -14.21 2.00 5.47
N ASP A 36 -13.72 0.78 5.72
CA ASP A 36 -13.75 0.19 7.05
C ASP A 36 -12.54 0.70 7.85
N TYR A 37 -12.84 1.43 8.92
CA TYR A 37 -11.85 2.00 9.84
C TYR A 37 -12.02 1.48 11.28
N THR A 38 -13.02 0.63 11.54
CA THR A 38 -13.27 0.06 12.88
C THR A 38 -12.84 -1.40 13.01
N GLY A 39 -12.87 -2.18 11.92
CA GLY A 39 -12.69 -3.64 11.97
C GLY A 39 -13.81 -4.36 12.73
N CYS A 40 -14.93 -3.67 12.93
CA CYS A 40 -16.10 -4.09 13.70
C CYS A 40 -17.36 -3.52 13.05
N GLU A 41 -18.44 -4.31 13.06
CA GLU A 41 -19.77 -3.92 12.59
C GLU A 41 -20.32 -2.74 13.40
N ASP A 42 -21.00 -1.81 12.72
CA ASP A 42 -21.64 -0.63 13.33
C ASP A 42 -23.15 -0.74 13.12
N GLU A 43 -23.89 -1.10 14.16
CA GLU A 43 -25.36 -1.33 14.10
C GLU A 43 -26.17 -0.09 13.65
N ARG A 44 -25.55 1.10 13.58
CA ARG A 44 -26.24 2.33 13.15
C ARG A 44 -26.43 2.35 11.64
N PRO A 45 -27.62 2.73 11.13
CA PRO A 45 -27.83 2.88 9.69
C PRO A 45 -26.93 3.98 9.11
N LEU A 46 -26.52 3.82 7.85
CA LEU A 46 -25.53 4.69 7.20
C LEU A 46 -25.96 6.17 7.21
N ASP A 47 -27.26 6.44 7.17
CA ASP A 47 -27.84 7.77 7.10
C ASP A 47 -27.78 8.57 8.42
N GLU A 48 -27.52 7.89 9.55
CA GLU A 48 -27.24 8.49 10.86
C GLU A 48 -25.73 8.64 11.15
N ARG A 49 -24.86 7.94 10.40
CA ARG A 49 -23.40 8.00 10.58
C ARG A 49 -22.86 9.35 10.11
N LYS A 50 -22.35 10.16 11.04
CA LYS A 50 -21.79 11.48 10.74
C LYS A 50 -20.32 11.37 10.34
N PRO A 51 -19.90 11.90 9.17
CA PRO A 51 -18.50 11.98 8.80
C PRO A 51 -17.69 12.79 9.83
N ALA A 52 -16.57 12.23 10.28
CA ALA A 52 -15.66 12.88 11.21
C ALA A 52 -14.65 13.75 10.45
N LYS A 53 -14.55 15.05 10.78
CA LYS A 53 -13.55 15.94 10.16
C LYS A 53 -12.15 15.60 10.66
N ILE A 54 -11.19 15.44 9.75
CA ILE A 54 -9.82 15.03 10.03
C ILE A 54 -8.80 16.08 9.59
N ASP A 55 -7.79 16.28 10.44
CA ASP A 55 -6.57 17.05 10.20
C ASP A 55 -5.34 16.36 10.83
N ARG A 56 -4.16 17.01 10.77
CA ARG A 56 -2.89 16.45 11.27
C ARG A 56 -2.77 16.36 12.79
N GLN A 57 -3.63 17.05 13.55
CA GLN A 57 -3.61 17.10 15.00
C GLN A 57 -4.66 16.18 15.61
N ASN A 58 -5.83 16.07 14.97
CA ASN A 58 -6.97 15.32 15.50
C ASN A 58 -6.99 13.83 15.08
N LEU A 59 -6.23 13.41 14.06
CA LEU A 59 -6.27 12.05 13.51
C LEU A 59 -6.12 10.95 14.58
N GLY A 60 -5.19 11.13 15.53
CA GLY A 60 -5.00 10.19 16.64
C GLY A 60 -6.17 10.17 17.63
N ALA A 61 -6.82 11.32 17.88
CA ALA A 61 -7.99 11.40 18.74
C ALA A 61 -9.22 10.75 18.08
N VAL A 62 -9.40 10.94 16.76
CA VAL A 62 -10.46 10.28 15.97
C VAL A 62 -10.25 8.76 16.00
N MET A 63 -9.03 8.28 15.76
CA MET A 63 -8.68 6.86 15.89
C MET A 63 -9.03 6.31 17.28
N SER A 64 -8.56 6.95 18.36
CA SER A 64 -8.87 6.48 19.73
C SER A 64 -10.37 6.51 20.06
N GLY A 65 -11.13 7.44 19.47
CA GLY A 65 -12.57 7.57 19.69
C GLY A 65 -13.42 6.59 18.89
N MET A 66 -12.85 5.96 17.85
CA MET A 66 -13.52 4.92 17.05
C MET A 66 -13.45 3.53 17.69
N GLY A 67 -12.58 3.31 18.67
CA GLY A 67 -12.56 2.07 19.46
C GLY A 67 -12.18 0.81 18.68
N LEU A 68 -11.19 0.92 17.79
CA LEU A 68 -10.74 -0.14 16.89
C LEU A 68 -10.47 -1.44 17.63
N HIS A 69 -11.10 -2.51 17.17
CA HIS A 69 -11.00 -3.83 17.76
C HIS A 69 -11.00 -4.88 16.63
N LEU A 70 -10.03 -5.78 16.65
CA LEU A 70 -9.89 -6.84 15.67
C LEU A 70 -9.83 -8.19 16.38
N ARG A 71 -10.59 -9.16 15.87
CA ARG A 71 -10.67 -10.53 16.40
C ARG A 71 -10.58 -11.54 15.27
N PHE A 72 -9.53 -12.35 15.27
CA PHE A 72 -9.31 -13.37 14.26
C PHE A 72 -8.49 -14.53 14.84
N ASN A 73 -8.44 -15.64 14.11
CA ASN A 73 -7.62 -16.79 14.45
C ASN A 73 -6.39 -16.81 13.54
N CYS A 74 -5.20 -16.75 14.13
CA CYS A 74 -3.93 -16.80 13.41
C CYS A 74 -3.33 -18.21 13.48
N GLN A 75 -2.67 -18.68 12.42
CA GLN A 75 -1.95 -19.96 12.47
C GLN A 75 -0.83 -19.89 13.52
N SER A 76 -0.74 -20.93 14.35
CA SER A 76 0.32 -21.10 15.33
C SER A 76 1.65 -21.44 14.66
N LYS A 77 2.73 -20.80 15.10
CA LYS A 77 4.12 -21.14 14.76
C LYS A 77 4.85 -21.84 15.91
N PHE A 78 4.10 -22.31 16.91
CA PHE A 78 4.59 -23.08 18.06
C PHE A 78 4.25 -24.58 17.97
N SER A 79 3.58 -25.00 16.90
CA SER A 79 3.37 -26.39 16.48
C SER A 79 3.78 -26.53 15.03
N ASP A 80 4.08 -27.77 14.64
CA ASP A 80 4.20 -28.16 13.24
C ASP A 80 2.83 -28.56 12.65
N ASP A 81 1.81 -28.79 13.49
CA ASP A 81 0.40 -28.96 13.11
C ASP A 81 -0.12 -27.68 12.40
N PRO A 82 -0.55 -27.77 11.14
CA PRO A 82 -1.04 -26.64 10.36
C PRO A 82 -2.45 -26.17 10.74
N GLU A 83 -3.26 -26.96 11.46
CA GLU A 83 -4.61 -26.60 11.92
C GLU A 83 -4.62 -25.89 13.29
N ASP A 84 -3.51 -25.93 14.05
CA ASP A 84 -3.40 -25.20 15.33
C ASP A 84 -3.52 -23.69 15.11
N THR A 85 -4.52 -23.08 15.73
CA THR A 85 -4.82 -21.66 15.61
C THR A 85 -4.91 -20.97 16.96
N ILE A 86 -4.34 -19.76 17.02
CA ILE A 86 -4.29 -18.91 18.20
C ILE A 86 -5.38 -17.83 18.04
N PRO A 87 -6.30 -17.68 19.00
CA PRO A 87 -7.22 -16.55 19.00
C PRO A 87 -6.47 -15.26 19.33
N VAL A 88 -6.57 -14.28 18.43
CA VAL A 88 -5.91 -12.98 18.52
C VAL A 88 -6.98 -11.90 18.69
N ASP A 89 -7.00 -11.25 19.87
CA ASP A 89 -7.85 -10.11 20.21
C ASP A 89 -6.93 -8.87 20.34
N LEU A 90 -7.01 -7.95 19.37
CA LEU A 90 -6.16 -6.76 19.30
C LEU A 90 -7.02 -5.49 19.36
N ARG A 91 -6.62 -4.56 20.21
CA ARG A 91 -7.22 -3.23 20.33
C ARG A 91 -6.21 -2.18 19.91
N PHE A 92 -6.69 -1.13 19.25
CA PHE A 92 -5.83 -0.06 18.75
C PHE A 92 -6.39 1.31 19.20
N SER A 93 -5.55 2.07 19.90
CA SER A 93 -5.79 3.46 20.31
C SER A 93 -4.82 4.43 19.62
N SER A 94 -3.69 3.94 19.10
CA SER A 94 -2.65 4.74 18.47
C SER A 94 -2.00 4.03 17.27
N PHE A 95 -1.36 4.79 16.38
CA PHE A 95 -0.57 4.23 15.27
C PHE A 95 0.63 3.38 15.72
N ALA A 96 1.10 3.52 16.96
CA ALA A 96 2.16 2.67 17.49
C ALA A 96 1.66 1.25 17.83
N ASP A 97 0.34 1.06 17.97
CA ASP A 97 -0.27 -0.18 18.40
C ASP A 97 -0.31 -1.23 17.26
N PHE A 98 -0.21 -0.77 16.00
CA PHE A 98 0.08 -1.62 14.84
C PHE A 98 1.53 -2.12 14.81
N GLY A 99 2.41 -1.62 15.69
CA GLY A 99 3.80 -2.04 15.75
C GLY A 99 3.97 -3.45 16.34
N PRO A 100 4.98 -4.22 15.90
CA PRO A 100 5.22 -5.60 16.33
C PRO A 100 5.37 -5.74 17.86
N GLN A 101 5.94 -4.71 18.52
CA GLN A 101 6.07 -4.63 19.97
C GLN A 101 4.72 -4.63 20.70
N TRP A 102 3.73 -3.90 20.19
CA TRP A 102 2.41 -3.79 20.83
C TRP A 102 1.56 -5.03 20.55
N VAL A 103 1.63 -5.57 19.33
CA VAL A 103 1.04 -6.86 18.96
C VAL A 103 1.54 -7.98 19.88
N ALA A 104 2.86 -8.11 20.06
CA ALA A 104 3.47 -9.10 20.96
C ALA A 104 3.09 -8.87 22.44
N HIS A 105 2.79 -7.65 22.85
CA HIS A 105 2.33 -7.38 24.21
C HIS A 105 0.83 -7.70 24.42
N GLN A 106 -0.03 -7.59 23.40
CA GLN A 106 -1.46 -7.88 23.53
C GLN A 106 -1.74 -9.39 23.63
N VAL A 107 -1.11 -10.19 22.76
CA VAL A 107 -1.32 -11.65 22.73
C VAL A 107 -0.65 -12.31 23.94
N PRO A 108 -1.39 -13.02 24.83
CA PRO A 108 -0.85 -13.52 26.10
C PRO A 108 0.41 -14.41 25.94
N MET A 109 0.38 -15.35 25.01
CA MET A 109 1.49 -16.27 24.75
C MET A 109 2.76 -15.56 24.23
N LEU A 110 2.60 -14.48 23.45
CA LEU A 110 3.74 -13.67 23.01
C LEU A 110 4.31 -12.83 24.15
N ARG A 111 3.46 -12.34 25.06
CA ARG A 111 3.89 -11.59 26.26
C ARG A 111 4.80 -12.45 27.15
N GLU A 112 4.41 -13.70 27.42
CA GLU A 112 5.20 -14.65 28.22
C GLU A 112 6.60 -14.90 27.60
N LEU A 113 6.67 -15.03 26.27
CA LEU A 113 7.93 -15.18 25.55
C LEU A 113 8.80 -13.91 25.59
N VAL A 114 8.21 -12.72 25.47
CA VAL A 114 8.92 -11.43 25.62
C VAL A 114 9.44 -11.24 27.05
N GLU A 115 8.67 -11.63 28.07
CA GLU A 115 9.11 -11.58 29.48
C GLU A 115 10.22 -12.60 29.76
N SER A 116 10.12 -13.80 29.19
CA SER A 116 11.18 -14.82 29.25
C SER A 116 12.48 -14.33 28.60
N ARG A 117 12.38 -13.71 27.42
CA ARG A 117 13.49 -13.10 26.68
C ARG A 117 14.14 -11.94 27.44
N ARG A 118 13.35 -11.10 28.11
CA ARG A 118 13.88 -10.05 29.01
C ARG A 118 14.67 -10.67 30.15
N THR A 119 14.11 -11.67 30.83
CA THR A 119 14.74 -12.35 31.98
C THR A 119 16.07 -13.00 31.59
N LEU A 120 16.12 -13.68 30.43
CA LEU A 120 17.36 -14.24 29.90
C LEU A 120 18.39 -13.16 29.50
N SER A 121 17.94 -12.00 29.02
CA SER A 121 18.83 -10.88 28.68
C SER A 121 19.42 -10.23 29.94
N GLU A 122 18.61 -10.02 30.99
CA GLU A 122 19.07 -9.54 32.29
C GLU A 122 20.06 -10.54 32.94
N PHE A 123 19.78 -11.84 32.86
CA PHE A 123 20.67 -12.90 33.32
C PHE A 123 22.00 -12.92 32.55
N LYS A 124 21.97 -12.78 31.22
CA LYS A 124 23.15 -12.64 30.36
C LYS A 124 24.01 -11.44 30.73
N ASP A 125 23.42 -10.28 30.95
CA ASP A 125 24.15 -9.06 31.32
C ASP A 125 24.72 -9.15 32.75
N TRP A 126 24.01 -9.82 33.66
CA TRP A 126 24.52 -10.17 35.00
C TRP A 126 25.73 -11.12 34.94
N LEU A 127 25.68 -12.17 34.11
CA LEU A 127 26.81 -13.08 33.86
C LEU A 127 28.02 -12.32 33.28
N ARG A 128 27.80 -11.38 32.34
CA ARG A 128 28.85 -10.50 31.78
C ARG A 128 29.44 -9.55 32.83
N GLY A 129 28.59 -8.98 33.69
CA GLY A 129 28.96 -7.99 34.70
C GLY A 129 29.82 -8.53 35.84
N SER A 130 29.91 -9.85 36.04
CA SER A 130 30.71 -10.45 37.12
C SER A 130 31.46 -11.73 36.70
N PRO A 131 32.60 -11.63 35.99
CA PRO A 131 33.43 -12.78 35.61
C PRO A 131 33.89 -13.63 36.81
N SER A 132 34.18 -12.98 37.94
CA SER A 132 34.52 -13.63 39.20
C SER A 132 33.34 -14.40 39.81
N LEU A 133 32.10 -13.96 39.57
CA LEU A 133 30.89 -14.65 39.99
C LEU A 133 30.64 -15.86 39.09
N VAL A 134 30.76 -15.76 37.76
CA VAL A 134 30.66 -16.91 36.84
C VAL A 134 31.64 -18.02 37.24
N PHE A 135 32.88 -17.67 37.58
CA PHE A 135 33.86 -18.62 38.10
C PHE A 135 33.45 -19.23 39.46
N ARG A 136 32.91 -18.42 40.39
CA ARG A 136 32.38 -18.91 41.68
C ARG A 136 31.13 -19.77 41.53
N LEU A 137 30.27 -19.49 40.56
CA LEU A 137 29.03 -20.21 40.29
C LEU A 137 29.35 -21.58 39.68
N LYS A 138 30.27 -21.63 38.70
CA LYS A 138 30.89 -22.88 38.22
C LYS A 138 31.53 -23.67 39.36
N LYS A 139 32.23 -23.01 40.29
CA LYS A 139 32.84 -23.67 41.46
C LYS A 139 31.81 -24.16 42.49
N ALA A 140 30.70 -23.45 42.69
CA ALA A 140 29.64 -23.82 43.61
C ALA A 140 28.72 -24.92 43.06
N LEU A 141 28.52 -24.97 41.75
CA LEU A 141 27.90 -26.12 41.08
C LEU A 141 28.66 -27.41 41.39
N CYS A 142 30.00 -27.37 41.37
CA CYS A 142 30.85 -28.53 41.69
C CYS A 142 31.02 -28.87 43.18
N ALA A 143 30.64 -28.01 44.14
CA ALA A 143 30.93 -28.21 45.57
C ALA A 143 29.81 -27.68 46.50
N PRO A 144 29.12 -28.55 47.27
CA PRO A 144 27.91 -28.17 48.03
C PRO A 144 28.18 -27.16 49.15
N GLU A 145 29.35 -27.18 49.78
CA GLU A 145 29.72 -26.21 50.84
C GLU A 145 29.78 -24.78 50.29
N THR A 146 30.22 -24.61 49.03
CA THR A 146 30.33 -23.28 48.40
C THR A 146 28.95 -22.71 48.03
N ARG A 147 27.94 -23.57 47.79
CA ARG A 147 26.54 -23.14 47.54
C ARG A 147 25.96 -22.41 48.74
N ALA A 148 26.11 -22.98 49.94
CA ALA A 148 25.62 -22.36 51.17
C ALA A 148 26.29 -21.01 51.50
N GLN A 149 27.56 -20.83 51.10
CA GLN A 149 28.26 -19.57 51.24
C GLN A 149 27.77 -18.52 50.22
N LEU A 150 27.65 -18.91 48.94
CA LEU A 150 27.17 -18.03 47.87
C LEU A 150 25.72 -17.57 48.10
N ARG A 151 24.86 -18.47 48.59
CA ARG A 151 23.45 -18.17 48.95
C ARG A 151 23.37 -17.09 50.02
N ARG A 152 24.20 -17.14 51.08
CA ARG A 152 24.26 -16.09 52.12
C ARG A 152 24.76 -14.76 51.60
N GLU A 153 25.75 -14.75 50.70
CA GLU A 153 26.28 -13.52 50.12
C GLU A 153 25.26 -12.84 49.18
N LEU A 154 24.53 -13.62 48.37
CA LEU A 154 23.54 -13.09 47.41
C LEU A 154 22.18 -12.73 48.04
N SER A 155 21.82 -13.29 49.21
CA SER A 155 20.67 -12.84 50.00
C SER A 155 20.73 -11.36 50.40
N VAL A 156 21.94 -10.76 50.45
CA VAL A 156 22.12 -9.34 50.79
C VAL A 156 21.81 -8.41 49.59
N GLY A 157 21.86 -8.94 48.36
CA GLY A 157 21.66 -8.18 47.12
C GLY A 157 20.26 -8.28 46.50
N GLY A 158 19.32 -9.00 47.13
CA GLY A 158 17.97 -9.21 46.58
C GLY A 158 17.89 -10.20 45.40
N GLN A 159 18.96 -10.94 45.12
CA GLN A 159 19.06 -11.88 43.98
C GLN A 159 18.94 -13.37 44.40
N ALA A 160 18.41 -13.64 45.58
CA ALA A 160 18.34 -14.99 46.14
C ALA A 160 17.40 -15.93 45.36
N GLU A 161 16.24 -15.44 44.91
CA GLU A 161 15.25 -16.23 44.16
C GLU A 161 15.81 -16.70 42.80
N MET A 162 16.59 -15.85 42.13
CA MET A 162 17.28 -16.19 40.88
C MET A 162 18.40 -17.22 41.11
N LEU A 163 19.08 -17.17 42.26
CA LEU A 163 20.05 -18.20 42.62
C LEU A 163 19.35 -19.53 42.96
N ASP A 164 18.20 -19.48 43.64
CA ASP A 164 17.42 -20.68 43.93
C ASP A 164 16.87 -21.32 42.64
N TRP A 165 16.48 -20.55 41.62
CA TRP A 165 16.15 -21.10 40.28
C TRP A 165 17.34 -21.79 39.60
N VAL A 166 18.55 -21.18 39.62
CA VAL A 166 19.76 -21.80 39.05
C VAL A 166 20.23 -23.01 39.88
N ILE A 167 20.02 -22.99 41.20
CA ILE A 167 20.35 -24.11 42.10
C ILE A 167 19.34 -25.24 41.95
N GLU A 168 18.03 -24.99 41.90
CA GLU A 168 17.01 -26.01 41.61
C GLU A 168 17.29 -26.65 40.25
N GLY A 169 17.49 -25.85 39.20
CA GLY A 169 17.88 -26.33 37.86
C GLY A 169 19.22 -27.08 37.79
N ALA A 170 20.03 -27.06 38.85
CA ALA A 170 21.29 -27.79 38.97
C ALA A 170 21.35 -28.82 40.11
N GLU A 171 20.34 -28.87 40.98
CA GLU A 171 20.15 -29.88 42.02
C GLU A 171 19.32 -31.05 41.52
N VAL A 172 18.53 -30.86 40.47
CA VAL A 172 17.99 -31.99 39.71
C VAL A 172 19.09 -32.66 38.89
N GLY A 173 19.74 -33.64 39.54
CA GLY A 173 20.67 -34.54 38.87
C GLY A 173 19.96 -35.37 37.78
N PRO A 174 20.73 -35.98 36.84
CA PRO A 174 20.21 -36.67 35.65
C PRO A 174 19.38 -37.95 35.90
N HIS A 175 18.95 -38.19 37.13
CA HIS A 175 18.15 -39.33 37.57
C HIS A 175 16.97 -38.98 38.48
N ASP A 176 16.73 -37.70 38.82
CA ASP A 176 15.59 -37.36 39.67
C ASP A 176 14.29 -37.28 38.86
N ALA A 177 13.20 -37.75 39.48
CA ALA A 177 11.92 -37.90 38.81
C ALA A 177 11.37 -36.55 38.33
N GLY A 178 11.58 -35.46 39.07
CA GLY A 178 11.06 -34.13 38.71
C GLY A 178 11.69 -33.50 37.46
N TYR A 179 12.98 -33.71 37.19
CA TYR A 179 13.59 -33.24 35.93
C TYR A 179 13.42 -34.24 34.80
N LEU A 180 13.22 -35.52 35.10
CA LEU A 180 12.69 -36.44 34.09
C LEU A 180 11.24 -36.08 33.74
N GLU A 181 10.38 -35.69 34.69
CA GLU A 181 9.00 -35.25 34.44
C GLU A 181 8.90 -33.84 33.83
N LEU A 182 9.85 -32.93 34.10
CA LEU A 182 9.89 -31.62 33.44
C LEU A 182 10.58 -31.68 32.07
N ARG A 183 11.63 -32.49 31.93
CA ARG A 183 12.28 -32.74 30.63
C ARG A 183 11.42 -33.63 29.76
N GLU A 184 10.75 -34.66 30.26
CA GLU A 184 9.72 -35.40 29.52
C GLU A 184 8.43 -34.60 29.46
N GLY A 185 8.13 -33.68 30.37
CA GLY A 185 6.99 -32.77 30.26
C GLY A 185 7.16 -31.79 29.11
N VAL A 186 8.30 -31.10 29.04
CA VAL A 186 8.66 -30.20 27.93
C VAL A 186 9.03 -30.99 26.68
N SER A 187 9.73 -32.13 26.77
CA SER A 187 10.00 -32.96 25.57
C SER A 187 8.78 -33.76 25.13
N ALA A 188 7.75 -34.02 25.94
CA ALA A 188 6.47 -34.57 25.47
C ALA A 188 5.57 -33.45 24.97
N TYR A 189 5.54 -32.28 25.60
CA TYR A 189 4.87 -31.10 25.04
C TYR A 189 5.43 -30.77 23.63
N LEU A 190 6.75 -30.86 23.46
CA LEU A 190 7.40 -30.73 22.16
C LEU A 190 7.19 -31.97 21.28
N ARG A 191 7.43 -33.22 21.74
CA ARG A 191 7.23 -34.43 20.92
C ARG A 191 5.78 -34.62 20.47
N THR A 192 4.79 -34.41 21.33
CA THR A 192 3.36 -34.50 20.98
C THR A 192 2.94 -33.44 19.96
N ARG A 193 3.71 -32.34 19.78
CA ARG A 193 3.57 -31.40 18.66
C ARG A 193 4.50 -31.67 17.46
N LEU A 194 5.55 -32.47 17.63
CA LEU A 194 6.57 -32.85 16.62
C LEU A 194 6.38 -34.27 16.05
N THR A 195 5.43 -35.07 16.55
CA THR A 195 5.14 -36.43 16.06
C THR A 195 3.84 -36.52 15.26
N GLU A 196 3.58 -35.53 14.40
CA GLU A 196 2.76 -35.69 13.17
C GLU A 196 3.56 -35.31 11.91
N PHE A 197 4.86 -35.60 11.92
CA PHE A 197 5.61 -35.87 10.69
C PHE A 197 6.13 -37.31 10.75
N ASP A 198 5.46 -38.21 10.03
CA ASP A 198 5.94 -39.56 9.77
C ASP A 198 7.27 -39.51 9.01
N ASP A 199 8.31 -40.15 9.57
CA ASP A 199 9.42 -40.62 8.73
C ASP A 199 8.85 -41.68 7.77
N PRO A 200 9.01 -41.52 6.44
CA PRO A 200 8.50 -42.51 5.48
C PRO A 200 9.18 -43.87 5.70
N ASP A 201 8.38 -44.93 5.67
CA ASP A 201 8.83 -46.31 5.93
C ASP A 201 10.12 -46.62 5.12
N PRO A 202 11.23 -46.98 5.79
CA PRO A 202 12.49 -47.25 5.12
C PRO A 202 12.42 -48.42 4.13
N GLU A 203 11.45 -49.34 4.24
CA GLU A 203 11.21 -50.34 3.19
C GLU A 203 10.59 -49.71 1.92
N ALA A 204 9.70 -48.73 2.05
CA ALA A 204 9.10 -48.01 0.93
C ALA A 204 10.12 -47.11 0.22
N LEU A 205 11.01 -46.44 0.97
CA LEU A 205 12.06 -45.60 0.40
C LEU A 205 13.14 -46.45 -0.30
N ALA A 206 13.54 -47.58 0.30
CA ALA A 206 14.43 -48.54 -0.35
C ALA A 206 13.78 -49.24 -1.57
N ALA A 207 12.45 -49.43 -1.59
CA ALA A 207 11.74 -49.92 -2.77
C ALA A 207 11.74 -48.88 -3.90
N ALA A 208 11.46 -47.61 -3.59
CA ALA A 208 11.47 -46.52 -4.57
C ALA A 208 12.88 -46.26 -5.14
N GLU A 209 13.94 -46.37 -4.33
CA GLU A 209 15.32 -46.27 -4.80
C GLU A 209 15.71 -47.45 -5.70
N ARG A 210 15.34 -48.69 -5.34
CA ARG A 210 15.54 -49.86 -6.21
C ARG A 210 14.77 -49.76 -7.51
N GLU A 211 13.55 -49.22 -7.49
CA GLU A 211 12.77 -49.00 -8.71
C GLU A 211 13.39 -47.90 -9.58
N ARG A 212 13.95 -46.84 -8.98
CA ARG A 212 14.70 -45.79 -9.68
C ARG A 212 15.99 -46.33 -10.30
N GLU A 213 16.79 -47.07 -9.55
CA GLU A 213 18.01 -47.72 -10.04
C GLU A 213 17.72 -48.74 -11.14
N ALA A 214 16.63 -49.52 -11.02
CA ALA A 214 16.19 -50.42 -12.09
C ALA A 214 15.77 -49.66 -13.37
N ARG A 215 15.16 -48.47 -13.23
CA ARG A 215 14.78 -47.61 -14.35
C ARG A 215 15.99 -46.95 -15.03
N GLU A 216 17.01 -46.58 -14.26
CA GLU A 216 18.27 -46.05 -14.78
C GLU A 216 19.11 -47.16 -15.45
N ALA A 217 19.16 -48.36 -14.87
CA ALA A 217 19.78 -49.53 -15.47
C ALA A 217 19.08 -49.95 -16.78
N ALA A 218 17.74 -49.86 -16.84
CA ALA A 218 16.99 -50.10 -18.08
C ALA A 218 17.30 -49.05 -19.17
N LYS A 219 17.46 -47.77 -18.79
CA LYS A 219 17.89 -46.69 -19.70
C LYS A 219 19.33 -46.84 -20.20
N ALA A 220 20.20 -47.49 -19.43
CA ALA A 220 21.59 -47.74 -19.80
C ALA A 220 21.77 -48.99 -20.71
N ALA A 221 20.70 -49.73 -20.99
CA ALA A 221 20.74 -51.02 -21.70
C ALA A 221 20.15 -51.01 -23.12
N GLU A 222 19.66 -49.87 -23.63
CA GLU A 222 19.24 -49.74 -25.03
C GLU A 222 20.45 -49.54 -25.96
N PRO A 223 20.66 -50.39 -26.98
CA PRO A 223 21.79 -50.25 -27.90
C PRO A 223 21.54 -49.14 -28.92
N ALA A 224 22.52 -48.26 -29.11
CA ALA A 224 22.52 -47.27 -30.18
C ALA A 224 22.91 -47.93 -31.50
N ASP A 225 21.93 -48.16 -32.38
CA ASP A 225 22.16 -48.63 -33.75
C ASP A 225 22.55 -47.47 -34.68
N LEU A 226 23.35 -47.78 -35.69
CA LEU A 226 23.92 -46.81 -36.63
C LEU A 226 23.00 -46.57 -37.82
N ASP A 227 22.76 -45.31 -38.20
CA ASP A 227 22.73 -44.93 -39.61
C ASP A 227 22.88 -43.42 -39.85
N ALA A 228 23.54 -43.08 -40.96
CA ALA A 228 23.81 -41.73 -41.49
C ALA A 228 23.03 -41.58 -42.84
N PRO A 229 23.19 -40.53 -43.71
CA PRO A 229 24.17 -39.43 -43.71
C PRO A 229 23.63 -38.06 -44.22
N ASP A 230 24.59 -37.22 -44.66
CA ASP A 230 24.52 -36.08 -45.62
C ASP A 230 24.16 -34.65 -45.10
N ARG A 231 24.78 -33.55 -45.58
CA ARG A 231 26.11 -33.31 -46.23
C ARG A 231 26.34 -31.80 -46.49
N LEU A 232 27.62 -31.39 -46.64
CA LEU A 232 28.12 -30.09 -47.20
C LEU A 232 27.85 -28.82 -46.35
N ASP A 233 28.58 -27.70 -46.41
CA ASP A 233 30.01 -27.31 -46.57
C ASP A 233 30.07 -25.79 -46.20
N GLY A 234 31.15 -25.12 -45.79
CA GLY A 234 32.56 -25.49 -45.58
C GLY A 234 33.41 -24.27 -45.11
N GLU A 235 34.69 -24.24 -45.49
CA GLU A 235 35.70 -23.15 -45.41
C GLU A 235 36.27 -22.64 -44.05
N GLN A 236 37.60 -22.65 -44.02
CA GLN A 236 38.53 -22.43 -42.90
C GLN A 236 38.76 -20.95 -42.53
N ALA A 237 39.11 -20.69 -41.27
CA ALA A 237 40.20 -19.77 -40.91
C ALA A 237 40.83 -20.17 -39.56
N ASP A 238 42.16 -20.06 -39.45
CA ASP A 238 42.97 -20.57 -38.33
C ASP A 238 43.42 -19.42 -37.40
N ALA A 239 43.49 -19.63 -36.09
CA ALA A 239 43.87 -18.62 -35.09
C ALA A 239 44.46 -19.24 -33.79
N PRO A 240 45.37 -18.55 -33.08
CA PRO A 240 46.47 -19.20 -32.34
C PRO A 240 46.17 -19.57 -30.87
N PRO A 241 47.02 -20.40 -30.23
CA PRO A 241 46.87 -20.78 -28.82
C PRO A 241 47.13 -19.61 -27.85
N LEU A 242 46.35 -19.56 -26.77
CA LEU A 242 46.50 -18.55 -25.70
C LEU A 242 47.84 -18.70 -24.97
N ALA A 243 48.52 -17.57 -24.78
CA ALA A 243 49.73 -17.49 -23.97
C ALA A 243 49.41 -17.44 -22.46
N ALA A 244 50.30 -18.01 -21.65
CA ALA A 244 50.28 -17.85 -20.20
C ALA A 244 50.75 -16.45 -19.78
N PRO A 245 50.15 -15.82 -18.76
CA PRO A 245 50.65 -14.56 -18.20
C PRO A 245 51.90 -14.76 -17.34
N ALA A 246 52.86 -13.85 -17.48
CA ALA A 246 54.09 -13.79 -16.69
C ALA A 246 53.89 -13.02 -15.36
N PRO A 247 54.73 -13.24 -14.32
CA PRO A 247 54.52 -12.64 -13.00
C PRO A 247 54.93 -11.17 -12.94
N THR A 248 54.26 -10.40 -12.09
CA THR A 248 54.63 -9.03 -11.70
C THR A 248 55.12 -9.03 -10.24
N PRO A 249 56.24 -8.37 -9.88
CA PRO A 249 56.82 -8.47 -8.54
C PRO A 249 56.25 -7.44 -7.56
N GLY A 250 56.13 -7.80 -6.28
CA GLY A 250 55.86 -6.84 -5.20
C GLY A 250 54.95 -7.28 -4.05
N SER A 251 55.06 -8.53 -3.54
CA SER A 251 54.20 -9.02 -2.44
C SER A 251 54.89 -9.84 -1.34
N GLU A 252 56.23 -9.82 -1.24
CA GLU A 252 56.94 -10.59 -0.21
C GLU A 252 56.97 -9.91 1.18
N GLU A 253 56.93 -8.57 1.27
CA GLU A 253 56.90 -7.89 2.58
C GLU A 253 55.50 -7.89 3.24
N GLY A 254 54.42 -8.05 2.44
CA GLY A 254 53.07 -8.20 2.98
C GLY A 254 52.79 -9.58 3.57
N ALA A 255 53.43 -10.63 3.04
CA ALA A 255 53.27 -12.00 3.51
C ALA A 255 53.88 -12.20 4.91
N ALA A 256 55.12 -11.75 5.12
CA ALA A 256 55.83 -11.92 6.40
C ALA A 256 55.14 -11.21 7.59
N LEU A 257 54.49 -10.06 7.34
CA LEU A 257 53.79 -9.29 8.37
C LEU A 257 52.39 -9.89 8.68
N LEU A 258 51.79 -10.59 7.71
CA LEU A 258 50.59 -11.42 7.96
C LEU A 258 50.94 -12.70 8.73
N GLU A 259 52.11 -13.28 8.50
CA GLU A 259 52.58 -14.50 9.18
C GLU A 259 52.86 -14.26 10.68
N ASP A 260 53.52 -13.16 11.04
CA ASP A 260 53.78 -12.75 12.44
C ASP A 260 52.49 -12.34 13.20
N MET A 261 51.48 -11.81 12.49
CA MET A 261 50.15 -11.55 13.06
C MET A 261 49.30 -12.82 13.22
N LEU A 262 49.56 -13.88 12.44
CA LEU A 262 48.85 -15.16 12.52
C LEU A 262 49.36 -16.05 13.68
N GLU A 263 50.66 -15.99 14.02
CA GLU A 263 51.20 -16.77 15.15
C GLU A 263 50.68 -16.30 16.54
N ASN A 264 50.10 -15.10 16.64
CA ASN A 264 49.62 -14.51 17.90
C ASN A 264 48.09 -14.51 18.08
N ALA A 265 47.33 -15.22 17.23
CA ALA A 265 45.87 -15.27 17.28
C ALA A 265 45.32 -16.71 17.32
N GLU A 266 45.40 -17.37 18.49
CA GLU A 266 44.77 -18.68 18.71
C GLU A 266 43.22 -18.58 18.68
N VAL A 267 42.63 -18.79 17.51
CA VAL A 267 41.20 -19.14 17.36
C VAL A 267 41.10 -20.34 16.42
N THR A 268 40.81 -21.51 16.96
CA THR A 268 40.59 -22.75 16.21
C THR A 268 39.11 -22.95 15.85
N PRO A 269 38.73 -22.99 14.55
CA PRO A 269 37.41 -23.43 14.14
C PRO A 269 37.34 -24.97 14.14
N ASP A 270 36.43 -25.54 14.92
CA ASP A 270 36.33 -27.00 15.10
C ASP A 270 35.55 -27.67 13.94
N THR A 271 36.14 -28.71 13.35
CA THR A 271 35.59 -29.49 12.22
C THR A 271 35.85 -30.99 12.39
N ARG A 272 35.46 -31.57 13.54
CA ARG A 272 35.52 -33.03 13.76
C ARG A 272 34.27 -33.66 14.39
N VAL A 273 33.13 -33.56 13.70
CA VAL A 273 32.04 -34.54 13.89
C VAL A 273 32.35 -35.82 13.09
N ARG A 274 33.12 -36.74 13.69
CA ARG A 274 33.17 -38.19 13.36
C ARG A 274 34.20 -38.94 14.22
N ALA A 275 33.74 -39.47 15.36
CA ALA A 275 34.24 -40.65 16.09
C ALA A 275 33.62 -40.63 17.50
N GLY A 276 33.21 -41.78 18.03
CA GLY A 276 32.52 -41.83 19.32
C GLY A 276 33.41 -41.41 20.50
N VAL A 277 33.18 -40.22 21.04
CA VAL A 277 33.72 -39.76 22.33
C VAL A 277 32.55 -39.56 23.29
N ARG A 278 32.54 -40.26 24.42
CA ARG A 278 31.61 -39.96 25.51
C ARG A 278 31.99 -38.61 26.12
N LEU A 279 31.15 -37.59 25.92
CA LEU A 279 31.21 -36.37 26.70
C LEU A 279 30.97 -36.72 28.18
N LYS A 280 31.79 -36.14 29.07
CA LYS A 280 31.67 -36.37 30.52
C LYS A 280 30.51 -35.54 31.10
N PRO A 281 29.86 -35.96 32.21
CA PRO A 281 28.67 -35.29 32.73
C PRO A 281 28.88 -33.89 33.35
N GLU A 282 30.10 -33.35 33.34
CA GLU A 282 30.49 -32.12 34.06
C GLU A 282 30.24 -30.84 33.24
N GLN A 283 29.62 -30.94 32.06
CA GLN A 283 29.28 -29.82 31.17
C GLN A 283 27.77 -29.48 31.18
N VAL A 284 27.14 -29.42 32.35
CA VAL A 284 25.96 -28.56 32.53
C VAL A 284 26.49 -27.15 32.82
N LEU A 285 26.96 -26.51 31.75
CA LEU A 285 27.63 -25.23 31.83
C LEU A 285 26.59 -24.10 31.75
N VAL A 286 26.57 -23.23 32.76
CA VAL A 286 26.04 -21.87 32.60
C VAL A 286 27.01 -21.14 31.67
N ASP A 287 26.81 -21.34 30.37
CA ASP A 287 27.61 -20.73 29.31
C ASP A 287 26.87 -19.54 28.71
N LEU A 288 27.62 -18.46 28.47
CA LEU A 288 27.09 -17.26 27.84
C LEU A 288 26.58 -17.58 26.43
N ALA A 289 27.26 -18.47 25.71
CA ALA A 289 26.84 -18.97 24.41
C ALA A 289 25.50 -19.73 24.44
N GLY A 290 25.23 -20.49 25.52
CA GLY A 290 23.97 -21.20 25.69
C GLY A 290 22.78 -20.26 25.91
N VAL A 291 22.99 -19.21 26.71
CA VAL A 291 21.98 -18.15 26.91
C VAL A 291 21.77 -17.35 25.62
N ASP A 292 22.84 -17.06 24.87
CA ASP A 292 22.74 -16.40 23.56
C ASP A 292 21.96 -17.23 22.54
N LEU A 293 22.16 -18.55 22.46
CA LEU A 293 21.37 -19.44 21.61
C LEU A 293 19.89 -19.48 22.01
N ALA A 294 19.58 -19.53 23.32
CA ALA A 294 18.20 -19.50 23.80
C ALA A 294 17.48 -18.19 23.46
N ILE A 295 18.17 -17.04 23.57
CA ILE A 295 17.62 -15.74 23.17
C ILE A 295 17.37 -15.70 21.66
N VAL A 296 18.28 -16.22 20.83
CA VAL A 296 18.10 -16.28 19.37
C VAL A 296 16.90 -17.14 18.99
N GLU A 297 16.69 -18.28 19.65
CA GLU A 297 15.55 -19.16 19.35
C GLU A 297 14.21 -18.55 19.79
N ILE A 298 14.17 -17.84 20.92
CA ILE A 298 12.97 -17.08 21.32
C ILE A 298 12.72 -15.91 20.37
N ASP A 299 13.73 -15.12 20.01
CA ASP A 299 13.60 -14.04 19.02
C ASP A 299 13.13 -14.60 17.64
N ARG A 300 13.53 -15.84 17.26
CA ARG A 300 13.06 -16.54 16.06
C ARG A 300 11.58 -16.93 16.12
N LEU A 301 11.15 -17.57 17.22
CA LEU A 301 9.75 -17.99 17.41
C LEU A 301 8.80 -16.79 17.56
N LEU A 302 9.22 -15.77 18.32
CA LEU A 302 8.53 -14.48 18.40
C LEU A 302 8.38 -13.84 17.02
N GLY A 303 9.47 -13.76 16.25
CA GLY A 303 9.48 -13.22 14.90
C GLY A 303 8.48 -13.93 13.99
N ALA A 304 8.56 -15.26 13.90
CA ALA A 304 7.70 -16.05 13.02
C ALA A 304 6.20 -15.94 13.37
N GLN A 305 5.85 -15.86 14.66
CA GLN A 305 4.46 -15.68 15.05
C GLN A 305 3.98 -14.23 14.84
N VAL A 306 4.83 -13.23 15.06
CA VAL A 306 4.51 -11.82 14.79
C VAL A 306 4.34 -11.60 13.29
N ASP A 307 5.20 -12.17 12.44
CA ASP A 307 5.04 -12.19 10.98
C ASP A 307 3.64 -12.74 10.62
N ALA A 308 3.26 -13.91 11.15
CA ALA A 308 1.96 -14.53 10.88
C ALA A 308 0.75 -13.69 11.32
N ILE A 309 0.92 -12.81 12.32
CA ILE A 309 -0.12 -11.87 12.77
C ILE A 309 -0.14 -10.60 11.89
N LEU A 310 1.02 -10.02 11.57
CA LEU A 310 1.13 -8.82 10.74
C LEU A 310 0.77 -9.08 9.26
N HIS A 311 0.95 -10.31 8.77
CA HIS A 311 0.59 -10.74 7.42
C HIS A 311 -0.83 -11.33 7.34
N HIS A 312 -1.61 -11.28 8.41
CA HIS A 312 -3.01 -11.70 8.37
C HIS A 312 -3.85 -10.67 7.57
N PRO A 313 -4.72 -11.10 6.63
CA PRO A 313 -5.45 -10.19 5.75
C PRO A 313 -6.27 -9.15 6.51
N ASP A 314 -6.97 -9.54 7.58
CA ASP A 314 -7.80 -8.60 8.36
C ASP A 314 -6.96 -7.53 9.09
N PHE A 315 -5.74 -7.90 9.52
CA PHE A 315 -4.80 -6.96 10.14
C PHE A 315 -4.22 -6.00 9.10
N GLN A 316 -3.80 -6.54 7.94
CA GLN A 316 -3.31 -5.73 6.83
C GLN A 316 -4.39 -4.78 6.29
N ALA A 317 -5.66 -5.22 6.21
CA ALA A 317 -6.78 -4.38 5.78
C ALA A 317 -6.95 -3.16 6.70
N LEU A 318 -7.04 -3.38 8.02
CA LEU A 318 -7.15 -2.28 8.99
C LEU A 318 -5.88 -1.39 9.00
N GLU A 319 -4.68 -1.98 8.96
CA GLU A 319 -3.42 -1.20 8.96
C GLU A 319 -3.28 -0.35 7.68
N SER A 320 -3.57 -0.92 6.51
CA SER A 320 -3.48 -0.25 5.21
C SER A 320 -4.50 0.87 5.07
N ALA A 321 -5.73 0.69 5.56
CA ALA A 321 -6.74 1.74 5.59
C ALA A 321 -6.26 2.94 6.41
N TRP A 322 -5.86 2.72 7.66
CA TRP A 322 -5.39 3.78 8.55
C TRP A 322 -4.08 4.42 8.09
N ARG A 323 -3.14 3.66 7.50
CA ARG A 323 -1.91 4.23 6.93
C ARG A 323 -2.14 4.97 5.62
N SER A 324 -3.09 4.56 4.77
CA SER A 324 -3.51 5.30 3.57
C SER A 324 -4.16 6.63 3.92
N LEU A 325 -5.02 6.65 4.93
CA LEU A 325 -5.58 7.88 5.48
C LEU A 325 -4.48 8.79 6.06
N ARG A 326 -3.52 8.24 6.83
CA ARG A 326 -2.37 8.99 7.35
C ARG A 326 -1.51 9.58 6.22
N TYR A 327 -1.29 8.84 5.14
CA TYR A 327 -0.58 9.30 3.95
C TYR A 327 -1.30 10.49 3.31
N LEU A 328 -2.61 10.39 3.06
CA LEU A 328 -3.42 11.50 2.54
C LEU A 328 -3.37 12.74 3.44
N VAL A 329 -3.53 12.58 4.75
CA VAL A 329 -3.46 13.66 5.75
C VAL A 329 -2.07 14.32 5.80
N ALA A 330 -1.00 13.55 5.59
CA ALA A 330 0.36 14.08 5.52
C ALA A 330 0.60 14.92 4.25
N SER A 331 0.06 14.49 3.09
CA SER A 331 0.23 15.20 1.82
C SER A 331 -0.69 16.43 1.65
N VAL A 332 -1.87 16.45 2.29
CA VAL A 332 -2.83 17.57 2.17
C VAL A 332 -2.39 18.80 2.96
N ASN A 333 -2.53 19.98 2.34
CA ASN A 333 -2.25 21.27 2.97
C ASN A 333 -3.53 21.95 3.48
N PHE A 334 -3.88 21.70 4.74
CA PHE A 334 -5.07 22.25 5.40
C PHE A 334 -5.09 23.80 5.51
N ARG A 335 -3.96 24.50 5.29
CA ARG A 335 -3.93 25.97 5.27
C ARG A 335 -4.54 26.58 4.01
N GLU A 336 -4.83 25.76 3.00
CA GLU A 336 -5.28 26.18 1.68
C GLU A 336 -6.75 25.77 1.41
N ASN A 337 -7.60 25.84 2.45
CA ASN A 337 -9.03 25.52 2.41
C ASN A 337 -9.37 24.09 1.93
N CYS A 338 -8.49 23.13 2.21
CA CYS A 338 -8.76 21.70 2.05
C CYS A 338 -9.26 21.11 3.38
N GLU A 339 -10.27 20.26 3.33
CA GLU A 339 -10.75 19.48 4.48
C GLU A 339 -10.85 17.99 4.13
N ILE A 340 -10.65 17.13 5.12
CA ILE A 340 -10.89 15.69 4.99
C ILE A 340 -12.01 15.32 5.95
N HIS A 341 -12.94 14.50 5.50
CA HIS A 341 -14.07 13.98 6.27
C HIS A 341 -14.07 12.46 6.12
N LEU A 342 -14.05 11.73 7.24
CA LEU A 342 -13.97 10.27 7.30
C LEU A 342 -15.34 9.67 7.63
N LEU A 343 -15.83 8.77 6.80
CA LEU A 343 -17.06 8.01 7.02
C LEU A 343 -16.70 6.52 7.19
N ASN A 344 -16.97 5.98 8.38
CA ASN A 344 -16.84 4.54 8.63
C ASN A 344 -18.01 3.81 7.97
N CYS A 345 -17.68 3.04 6.94
CA CYS A 345 -18.62 2.21 6.20
C CYS A 345 -17.85 1.02 5.61
N PRO A 346 -18.02 -0.21 6.11
CA PRO A 346 -17.55 -1.38 5.40
C PRO A 346 -18.35 -1.54 4.09
N LYS A 347 -17.79 -2.29 3.14
CA LYS A 347 -18.37 -2.43 1.79
C LYS A 347 -19.76 -3.06 1.80
N GLN A 348 -20.04 -3.95 2.77
CA GLN A 348 -21.32 -4.65 2.89
C GLN A 348 -22.45 -3.70 3.29
N ASP A 349 -22.29 -2.89 4.34
CA ASP A 349 -23.27 -1.88 4.77
C ASP A 349 -23.67 -0.93 3.63
N LEU A 350 -22.75 -0.61 2.72
CA LEU A 350 -23.04 0.23 1.57
C LEU A 350 -23.85 -0.50 0.48
N ILE A 351 -23.66 -1.80 0.31
CA ILE A 351 -24.51 -2.64 -0.55
C ILE A 351 -25.91 -2.69 0.04
N ASP A 352 -26.01 -2.99 1.33
CA ASP A 352 -27.28 -3.14 2.06
C ASP A 352 -28.08 -1.83 2.06
N ASP A 353 -27.45 -0.66 2.29
CA ASP A 353 -28.06 0.68 2.18
C ASP A 353 -28.71 0.94 0.80
N PHE A 354 -28.12 0.41 -0.28
CA PHE A 354 -28.66 0.54 -1.62
C PHE A 354 -29.71 -0.53 -1.99
N GLU A 355 -29.73 -1.68 -1.33
CA GLU A 355 -30.76 -2.71 -1.53
C GLU A 355 -32.03 -2.41 -0.69
N ASP A 356 -31.87 -1.86 0.51
CA ASP A 356 -32.97 -1.39 1.37
C ASP A 356 -33.63 -0.10 0.85
N ALA A 357 -32.87 0.79 0.22
CA ALA A 357 -33.39 2.05 -0.30
C ALA A 357 -34.27 1.83 -1.55
N PRO A 358 -35.56 2.24 -1.56
CA PRO A 358 -36.45 2.02 -2.70
C PRO A 358 -36.07 2.86 -3.94
N GLU A 359 -35.29 3.93 -3.73
CA GLU A 359 -34.77 4.82 -4.77
C GLU A 359 -33.40 5.36 -4.30
N ILE A 360 -32.46 5.56 -5.23
CA ILE A 360 -31.11 6.08 -4.95
C ILE A 360 -31.16 7.43 -4.19
N ALA A 361 -32.16 8.27 -4.46
CA ALA A 361 -32.37 9.56 -3.78
C ALA A 361 -32.81 9.44 -2.30
N LYS A 362 -33.00 8.22 -1.79
CA LYS A 362 -33.37 7.92 -0.39
C LYS A 362 -32.32 7.09 0.34
N SER A 363 -31.21 6.70 -0.32
CA SER A 363 -30.13 5.97 0.36
C SER A 363 -29.37 6.86 1.34
N GLY A 364 -28.76 6.24 2.36
CA GLY A 364 -27.93 6.92 3.35
C GLY A 364 -26.76 7.64 2.71
N LEU A 365 -26.07 7.04 1.74
CA LEU A 365 -24.98 7.73 1.02
C LEU A 365 -25.49 9.00 0.31
N TYR A 366 -26.64 8.95 -0.36
CA TYR A 366 -27.23 10.13 -0.99
C TYR A 366 -27.61 11.20 0.04
N ARG A 367 -28.17 10.78 1.19
CA ARG A 367 -28.49 11.72 2.29
C ARG A 367 -27.24 12.47 2.77
N LEU A 368 -26.13 11.76 2.99
CA LEU A 368 -24.87 12.34 3.45
C LEU A 368 -24.21 13.25 2.39
N VAL A 369 -24.02 12.75 1.17
CA VAL A 369 -23.26 13.45 0.12
C VAL A 369 -24.08 14.55 -0.56
N TYR A 370 -25.33 14.26 -0.92
CA TYR A 370 -26.22 15.22 -1.57
C TYR A 370 -26.99 16.02 -0.53
N SER A 371 -27.90 15.39 0.24
CA SER A 371 -28.94 16.15 0.95
C SER A 371 -28.40 17.08 2.03
N ILE A 372 -27.49 16.61 2.90
CA ILE A 372 -26.96 17.39 4.03
C ILE A 372 -26.04 18.53 3.56
N GLU A 373 -25.25 18.31 2.51
CA GLU A 373 -24.26 19.29 2.04
C GLU A 373 -24.72 20.03 0.77
N TYR A 374 -24.62 19.39 -0.40
CA TYR A 374 -24.94 20.04 -1.69
C TYR A 374 -26.42 20.48 -1.81
N GLY A 375 -27.34 19.74 -1.19
CA GLY A 375 -28.79 19.95 -1.21
C GLY A 375 -29.28 21.04 -0.26
N THR A 376 -28.57 21.29 0.84
CA THR A 376 -28.97 22.21 1.91
C THR A 376 -28.45 23.64 1.67
N PHE A 377 -29.18 24.64 2.17
CA PHE A 377 -28.74 26.04 2.16
C PHE A 377 -27.65 26.27 3.23
N GLY A 378 -26.55 26.94 2.87
CA GLY A 378 -25.38 27.10 3.73
C GLY A 378 -24.49 25.85 3.87
N GLY A 379 -24.86 24.72 3.25
CA GLY A 379 -24.02 23.53 3.17
C GLY A 379 -22.81 23.73 2.25
N GLU A 380 -21.76 22.94 2.47
CA GLU A 380 -20.48 23.07 1.76
C GLU A 380 -20.18 21.74 1.04
N PRO A 381 -20.33 21.67 -0.29
CA PRO A 381 -20.34 20.39 -1.01
C PRO A 381 -18.99 19.68 -1.04
N TYR A 382 -19.03 18.35 -1.05
CA TYR A 382 -17.86 17.51 -1.28
C TYR A 382 -17.25 17.76 -2.66
N GLY A 383 -15.93 17.92 -2.73
CA GLY A 383 -15.19 18.09 -3.97
C GLY A 383 -14.82 16.76 -4.62
N ILE A 384 -14.67 15.70 -3.82
CA ILE A 384 -14.35 14.34 -4.27
C ILE A 384 -14.74 13.32 -3.19
N VAL A 385 -15.12 12.10 -3.61
CA VAL A 385 -15.24 10.92 -2.74
C VAL A 385 -14.10 9.96 -3.06
N VAL A 386 -13.41 9.46 -2.04
CA VAL A 386 -12.31 8.49 -2.13
C VAL A 386 -12.72 7.26 -1.35
N CYS A 387 -12.75 6.10 -2.00
CA CYS A 387 -13.09 4.84 -1.35
C CYS A 387 -11.87 3.94 -1.20
N ASP A 388 -11.83 3.25 -0.07
CA ASP A 388 -10.83 2.25 0.32
C ASP A 388 -11.17 0.83 -0.16
N TYR A 389 -12.16 0.70 -1.05
CA TYR A 389 -12.59 -0.58 -1.58
C TYR A 389 -11.88 -0.93 -2.89
N GLU A 390 -11.64 -2.22 -3.09
CA GLU A 390 -11.45 -2.81 -4.40
C GLU A 390 -12.80 -3.22 -5.01
N PHE A 391 -12.92 -3.09 -6.34
CA PHE A 391 -14.07 -3.51 -7.13
C PHE A 391 -13.70 -4.65 -8.09
N ASP A 392 -14.53 -5.69 -8.06
CA ASP A 392 -14.52 -6.87 -8.93
C ASP A 392 -15.49 -6.70 -10.13
N PRO A 393 -15.31 -7.45 -11.23
CA PRO A 393 -16.22 -7.39 -12.39
C PRO A 393 -17.55 -8.13 -12.15
N TYR A 394 -17.75 -8.66 -10.94
CA TYR A 394 -18.91 -9.48 -10.57
C TYR A 394 -20.21 -8.66 -10.41
N PRO A 395 -21.38 -9.32 -10.52
CA PRO A 395 -22.70 -8.70 -10.42
C PRO A 395 -22.93 -7.70 -9.28
N VAL A 396 -22.49 -8.03 -8.06
CA VAL A 396 -22.74 -7.23 -6.84
C VAL A 396 -21.95 -5.92 -6.90
N ASP A 397 -20.64 -6.02 -7.10
CA ASP A 397 -19.73 -4.86 -7.21
C ASP A 397 -20.08 -3.93 -8.38
N MET A 398 -20.49 -4.48 -9.52
CA MET A 398 -20.93 -3.68 -10.67
C MET A 398 -22.26 -2.95 -10.41
N ASN A 399 -23.18 -3.55 -9.64
CA ASN A 399 -24.39 -2.86 -9.20
C ASN A 399 -24.06 -1.75 -8.19
N LEU A 400 -23.21 -2.03 -7.20
CA LEU A 400 -22.73 -1.04 -6.22
C LEU A 400 -22.05 0.14 -6.92
N LEU A 401 -21.14 -0.13 -7.87
CA LEU A 401 -20.44 0.91 -8.62
C LEU A 401 -21.40 1.77 -9.46
N ALA A 402 -22.45 1.18 -10.03
CA ALA A 402 -23.49 1.92 -10.76
C ALA A 402 -24.32 2.82 -9.83
N ASN A 403 -24.68 2.35 -8.64
CA ASN A 403 -25.41 3.15 -7.64
C ASN A 403 -24.54 4.31 -7.12
N CYS A 404 -23.28 4.05 -6.79
CA CYS A 404 -22.30 5.09 -6.42
C CYS A 404 -22.10 6.12 -7.55
N ALA A 405 -22.01 5.68 -8.81
CA ALA A 405 -21.92 6.56 -9.97
C ALA A 405 -23.14 7.48 -10.11
N ALA A 406 -24.36 6.96 -9.87
CA ALA A 406 -25.58 7.76 -9.90
C ALA A 406 -25.61 8.82 -8.78
N VAL A 407 -25.23 8.47 -7.55
CA VAL A 407 -25.09 9.46 -6.45
C VAL A 407 -24.04 10.53 -6.78
N ALA A 408 -22.88 10.10 -7.28
CA ALA A 408 -21.79 10.96 -7.73
C ALA A 408 -22.23 11.94 -8.84
N SER A 409 -23.01 11.46 -9.81
CA SER A 409 -23.59 12.22 -10.91
C SER A 409 -24.60 13.27 -10.42
N MET A 410 -25.49 12.90 -9.50
CA MET A 410 -26.47 13.82 -8.91
C MET A 410 -25.82 14.93 -8.05
N ALA A 411 -24.78 14.59 -7.28
CA ALA A 411 -24.06 15.55 -6.42
C ALA A 411 -22.96 16.34 -7.16
N HIS A 412 -22.65 15.98 -8.41
CA HIS A 412 -21.48 16.43 -9.16
C HIS A 412 -20.16 16.25 -8.39
N VAL A 413 -19.93 15.07 -7.83
CA VAL A 413 -18.73 14.73 -7.04
C VAL A 413 -18.08 13.48 -7.64
N PRO A 414 -16.85 13.55 -8.16
CA PRO A 414 -16.18 12.36 -8.67
C PRO A 414 -15.92 11.33 -7.55
N PHE A 415 -16.14 10.07 -7.87
CA PHE A 415 -15.99 8.91 -6.99
C PHE A 415 -14.75 8.12 -7.44
N LEU A 416 -13.73 8.08 -6.59
CA LEU A 416 -12.52 7.29 -6.80
C LEU A 416 -12.60 5.99 -6.02
N ALA A 417 -12.28 4.89 -6.69
CA ALA A 417 -12.08 3.59 -6.06
C ALA A 417 -10.95 2.83 -6.78
N ASN A 418 -10.76 1.56 -6.45
CA ASN A 418 -9.65 0.75 -6.95
C ASN A 418 -10.19 -0.47 -7.71
N ALA A 419 -9.50 -0.90 -8.76
CA ALA A 419 -9.77 -2.19 -9.38
C ALA A 419 -9.08 -3.29 -8.55
N SER A 420 -9.74 -4.43 -8.34
CA SER A 420 -9.08 -5.62 -7.76
C SER A 420 -8.24 -6.35 -8.82
N PRO A 421 -7.20 -7.14 -8.46
CA PRO A 421 -6.54 -8.06 -9.40
C PRO A 421 -7.53 -8.97 -10.17
N ARG A 422 -8.62 -9.38 -9.49
CA ARG A 422 -9.70 -10.21 -10.05
C ARG A 422 -10.41 -9.59 -11.25
N PHE A 423 -10.31 -8.26 -11.41
CA PHE A 423 -10.80 -7.56 -12.60
C PHE A 423 -10.09 -8.00 -13.89
N PHE A 424 -8.91 -8.59 -13.79
CA PHE A 424 -8.15 -9.13 -14.91
C PHE A 424 -8.21 -10.66 -14.98
N GLY A 425 -8.92 -11.32 -14.06
CA GLY A 425 -9.00 -12.78 -13.93
C GLY A 425 -7.85 -13.41 -13.15
N GLU A 426 -7.08 -12.63 -12.38
CA GLU A 426 -5.90 -13.08 -11.61
C GLU A 426 -6.05 -12.77 -10.12
N GLU A 427 -5.30 -13.44 -9.26
CA GLU A 427 -5.28 -13.17 -7.81
C GLU A 427 -4.33 -12.02 -7.43
N SER A 428 -3.39 -11.66 -8.32
CA SER A 428 -2.40 -10.62 -8.09
C SER A 428 -2.03 -9.89 -9.37
N PHE A 429 -1.68 -8.61 -9.26
CA PHE A 429 -1.32 -7.76 -10.39
C PHE A 429 -0.07 -8.19 -11.15
N GLU A 430 0.79 -9.07 -10.59
CA GLU A 430 2.08 -9.45 -11.18
C GLU A 430 2.00 -9.89 -12.64
N ARG A 431 0.96 -10.64 -13.01
CA ARG A 431 0.74 -11.15 -14.38
C ARG A 431 0.19 -10.11 -15.35
N LEU A 432 -0.32 -8.97 -14.87
CA LEU A 432 -0.87 -7.91 -15.73
C LEU A 432 0.18 -7.36 -16.69
N ALA A 433 1.44 -7.27 -16.25
CA ALA A 433 2.57 -6.85 -17.09
C ALA A 433 2.99 -7.90 -18.15
N THR A 434 2.49 -9.13 -18.06
CA THR A 434 2.79 -10.23 -19.01
C THR A 434 1.79 -10.28 -20.17
N TYR A 435 0.59 -9.71 -20.03
CA TYR A 435 -0.40 -9.74 -21.11
C TYR A 435 0.03 -8.91 -22.33
N ALA A 436 -0.21 -9.48 -23.52
CA ALA A 436 0.14 -8.87 -24.80
C ALA A 436 -0.91 -7.88 -25.34
N ASP A 437 -2.17 -8.01 -24.89
CA ASP A 437 -3.28 -7.10 -25.21
C ASP A 437 -4.36 -7.17 -24.11
N VAL A 438 -4.44 -6.11 -23.30
CA VAL A 438 -5.42 -6.00 -22.20
C VAL A 438 -6.85 -5.89 -22.72
N ARG A 439 -7.06 -5.35 -23.93
CA ARG A 439 -8.39 -5.08 -24.50
C ARG A 439 -9.14 -6.36 -24.86
N SER A 440 -8.40 -7.39 -25.23
CA SER A 440 -8.95 -8.72 -25.52
C SER A 440 -9.69 -9.33 -24.33
N ILE A 441 -9.22 -9.07 -23.10
CA ILE A 441 -9.79 -9.58 -21.85
C ILE A 441 -11.22 -9.05 -21.69
N PHE A 442 -11.43 -7.74 -21.85
CA PHE A 442 -12.73 -7.08 -21.64
C PHE A 442 -13.78 -7.34 -22.72
N GLN A 443 -13.43 -8.07 -23.79
CA GLN A 443 -14.38 -8.59 -24.77
C GLN A 443 -15.04 -9.90 -24.30
N GLY A 444 -14.53 -10.53 -23.23
CA GLY A 444 -15.11 -11.74 -22.65
C GLY A 444 -16.52 -11.51 -22.05
N PRO A 445 -17.43 -12.50 -22.13
CA PRO A 445 -18.83 -12.35 -21.74
C PRO A 445 -19.03 -11.99 -20.26
N GLN A 446 -18.08 -12.33 -19.38
CA GLN A 446 -18.06 -11.93 -17.97
C GLN A 446 -18.11 -10.40 -17.78
N TYR A 447 -17.52 -9.63 -18.69
CA TYR A 447 -17.46 -8.16 -18.63
C TYR A 447 -18.68 -7.48 -19.28
N THR A 448 -19.76 -8.21 -19.60
CA THR A 448 -20.97 -7.60 -20.20
C THR A 448 -21.55 -6.50 -19.31
N ARG A 449 -21.59 -6.69 -17.98
CA ARG A 449 -22.03 -5.64 -17.04
C ARG A 449 -21.08 -4.45 -16.99
N TRP A 450 -19.77 -4.70 -16.95
CA TRP A 450 -18.75 -3.67 -17.01
C TRP A 450 -18.88 -2.81 -18.27
N ASN A 451 -18.95 -3.43 -19.45
CA ASN A 451 -19.13 -2.71 -20.72
C ASN A 451 -20.44 -1.91 -20.76
N SER A 452 -21.53 -2.45 -20.22
CA SER A 452 -22.80 -1.71 -20.07
C SER A 452 -22.70 -0.54 -19.10
N PHE A 453 -21.92 -0.66 -18.03
CA PHE A 453 -21.64 0.44 -17.10
C PHE A 453 -20.79 1.53 -17.78
N ARG A 454 -19.76 1.16 -18.54
CA ARG A 454 -18.92 2.11 -19.29
C ARG A 454 -19.69 2.89 -20.37
N ASP A 455 -20.73 2.31 -20.95
CA ASP A 455 -21.61 3.02 -21.90
C ASP A 455 -22.62 3.97 -21.20
N SER A 456 -22.76 3.88 -19.87
CA SER A 456 -23.62 4.76 -19.07
C SER A 456 -23.12 6.20 -19.05
N GLU A 457 -24.07 7.12 -18.86
CA GLU A 457 -23.85 8.56 -18.71
C GLU A 457 -23.21 8.91 -17.35
N ASP A 458 -23.44 8.10 -16.32
CA ASP A 458 -22.97 8.36 -14.94
C ASP A 458 -21.52 7.90 -14.70
N ALA A 459 -21.02 6.95 -15.50
CA ALA A 459 -19.65 6.45 -15.42
C ALA A 459 -18.56 7.53 -15.65
N ARG A 460 -18.95 8.73 -16.12
CA ARG A 460 -18.07 9.92 -16.20
C ARG A 460 -17.54 10.39 -14.86
N TYR A 461 -18.26 10.12 -13.78
CA TYR A 461 -17.88 10.55 -12.44
C TYR A 461 -17.05 9.50 -11.70
N VAL A 462 -16.86 8.30 -12.25
CA VAL A 462 -16.11 7.21 -11.60
C VAL A 462 -14.70 7.09 -12.18
N GLY A 463 -13.70 6.99 -11.30
CA GLY A 463 -12.34 6.63 -11.65
C GLY A 463 -11.88 5.40 -10.86
N LEU A 464 -11.40 4.36 -11.56
CA LEU A 464 -10.78 3.19 -10.94
C LEU A 464 -9.26 3.26 -11.08
N CYS A 465 -8.56 3.25 -9.95
CA CYS A 465 -7.09 3.32 -9.86
C CYS A 465 -6.45 1.93 -9.73
N LEU A 466 -5.24 1.77 -10.28
CA LEU A 466 -4.36 0.60 -10.09
C LEU A 466 -2.90 0.94 -10.50
N PRO A 467 -1.88 0.11 -10.19
CA PRO A 467 -1.85 -0.95 -9.18
C PRO A 467 -1.79 -0.36 -7.76
N ARG A 468 -1.63 -1.19 -6.73
CA ARG A 468 -1.39 -0.74 -5.35
C ARG A 468 0.07 -0.28 -5.18
N PHE A 469 0.31 0.53 -4.15
CA PHE A 469 1.63 1.08 -3.81
C PHE A 469 2.01 0.81 -2.35
N LEU A 470 3.30 0.81 -2.04
CA LEU A 470 3.82 0.46 -0.71
C LEU A 470 3.56 1.58 0.31
N LEU A 471 2.91 1.26 1.44
CA LEU A 471 2.64 2.22 2.53
C LEU A 471 3.70 2.19 3.64
N ARG A 472 4.39 1.06 3.79
CA ARG A 472 5.26 0.73 4.92
C ARG A 472 6.40 -0.16 4.43
N GLU A 473 7.62 0.16 4.82
CA GLU A 473 8.77 -0.71 4.64
C GLU A 473 8.75 -1.84 5.70
N PRO A 474 9.23 -3.06 5.38
CA PRO A 474 9.31 -4.15 6.36
C PRO A 474 10.18 -3.76 7.55
N TYR A 475 9.80 -4.20 8.75
CA TYR A 475 10.49 -3.83 9.97
C TYR A 475 11.93 -4.35 10.01
N GLY A 476 12.87 -3.42 10.17
CA GLY A 476 14.30 -3.72 10.31
C GLY A 476 14.72 -3.96 11.77
N ARG A 477 15.83 -4.69 11.97
CA ARG A 477 16.40 -5.03 13.30
C ARG A 477 16.62 -3.86 14.27
N GLN A 478 16.67 -2.63 13.77
CA GLN A 478 16.93 -1.43 14.57
C GLN A 478 15.65 -0.76 15.10
N GLU A 479 14.47 -1.15 14.63
CA GLU A 479 13.23 -0.39 14.83
C GLU A 479 12.40 -0.86 16.04
N VAL A 480 12.73 -2.03 16.61
CA VAL A 480 11.96 -2.65 17.70
C VAL A 480 12.75 -2.62 19.01
N SER A 481 12.17 -2.03 20.06
CA SER A 481 12.89 -1.71 21.30
C SER A 481 13.07 -2.87 22.29
N ASN A 482 12.22 -3.91 22.22
CA ASN A 482 12.15 -4.98 23.22
C ASN A 482 12.75 -6.33 22.78
N PHE A 483 12.69 -6.65 21.49
CA PHE A 483 13.19 -7.90 20.90
C PHE A 483 13.73 -7.65 19.50
N ASN A 484 14.66 -8.50 19.03
CA ASN A 484 15.35 -8.30 17.76
C ASN A 484 14.50 -8.79 16.57
N TYR A 485 13.51 -7.99 16.20
CA TYR A 485 12.61 -8.31 15.10
C TYR A 485 13.20 -7.94 13.75
N ALA A 486 13.11 -8.84 12.78
CA ALA A 486 13.33 -8.56 11.37
C ALA A 486 12.22 -9.25 10.60
N GLU A 487 11.33 -8.47 9.98
CA GLU A 487 10.15 -8.99 9.30
C GLU A 487 10.54 -9.82 8.07
N HIS A 488 10.03 -11.05 7.99
CA HIS A 488 10.33 -11.93 6.87
C HIS A 488 9.23 -11.86 5.82
N THR A 489 9.50 -11.19 4.69
CA THR A 489 8.55 -11.03 3.56
C THR A 489 8.96 -11.89 2.35
N PRO A 490 8.69 -13.20 2.33
CA PRO A 490 9.01 -14.08 1.20
C PRO A 490 8.15 -13.80 -0.04
N LYS A 491 6.86 -13.47 0.14
CA LYS A 491 5.91 -13.17 -0.95
C LYS A 491 5.70 -11.66 -1.06
N LYS A 492 5.20 -11.20 -2.21
CA LYS A 492 4.76 -9.80 -2.32
C LYS A 492 3.48 -9.50 -1.55
N ALA A 493 2.62 -10.48 -1.29
CA ALA A 493 1.39 -10.28 -0.52
C ALA A 493 1.67 -9.89 0.95
N ASP A 494 2.84 -10.24 1.47
CA ASP A 494 3.24 -9.97 2.85
C ASP A 494 3.57 -8.47 3.07
N TYR A 495 3.79 -7.70 1.99
CA TYR A 495 3.94 -6.25 2.05
C TYR A 495 2.62 -5.53 2.32
N LEU A 496 2.69 -4.45 3.10
CA LEU A 496 1.55 -3.57 3.31
C LEU A 496 1.31 -2.64 2.11
N TRP A 497 0.53 -3.14 1.18
CA TRP A 497 0.02 -2.38 0.03
C TRP A 497 -1.09 -1.41 0.42
N GLY A 498 -1.14 -0.29 -0.29
CA GLY A 498 -2.16 0.75 -0.16
C GLY A 498 -2.77 1.11 -1.51
N HIS A 499 -4.01 1.58 -1.44
CA HIS A 499 -4.85 1.85 -2.59
C HIS A 499 -4.46 3.13 -3.33
N ALA A 500 -4.21 3.03 -4.64
CA ALA A 500 -3.80 4.18 -5.47
C ALA A 500 -4.86 5.27 -5.60
N SER A 501 -6.12 5.02 -5.22
CA SER A 501 -7.14 6.07 -5.06
C SER A 501 -6.68 7.18 -4.09
N PHE A 502 -5.97 6.84 -3.01
CA PHE A 502 -5.43 7.81 -2.05
C PHE A 502 -4.29 8.63 -2.65
N SER A 503 -3.34 8.01 -3.37
CA SER A 503 -2.24 8.74 -3.99
C SER A 503 -2.74 9.68 -5.09
N PHE A 504 -3.72 9.24 -5.89
CA PHE A 504 -4.40 10.11 -6.86
C PHE A 504 -5.15 11.26 -6.18
N ALA A 505 -5.82 11.02 -5.05
CA ALA A 505 -6.46 12.06 -4.25
C ALA A 505 -5.44 13.10 -3.71
N THR A 506 -4.20 12.71 -3.39
CA THR A 506 -3.15 13.69 -3.05
C THR A 506 -2.84 14.62 -4.22
N CYS A 507 -2.79 14.12 -5.47
CA CYS A 507 -2.59 14.95 -6.66
C CYS A 507 -3.74 15.95 -6.85
N VAL A 508 -4.99 15.50 -6.67
CA VAL A 508 -6.19 16.37 -6.71
C VAL A 508 -6.10 17.49 -5.67
N ALA A 509 -5.85 17.14 -4.41
CA ALA A 509 -5.74 18.11 -3.32
C ALA A 509 -4.55 19.08 -3.49
N ARG A 510 -3.43 18.58 -4.02
CA ARG A 510 -2.24 19.38 -4.37
C ARG A 510 -2.52 20.37 -5.50
N SER A 511 -3.31 19.98 -6.51
CA SER A 511 -3.79 20.90 -7.55
C SER A 511 -4.68 21.99 -6.95
N PHE A 512 -5.64 21.63 -6.09
CA PHE A 512 -6.51 22.60 -5.41
C PHE A 512 -5.73 23.59 -4.53
N ALA A 513 -4.80 23.09 -3.71
CA ALA A 513 -3.99 23.93 -2.84
C ALA A 513 -3.15 24.96 -3.61
N ARG A 514 -2.69 24.63 -4.82
CA ARG A 514 -1.90 25.52 -5.69
C ARG A 514 -2.75 26.48 -6.54
N TYR A 515 -3.93 26.05 -6.99
CA TYR A 515 -4.68 26.74 -8.06
C TYR A 515 -6.18 26.99 -7.80
N ARG A 516 -6.75 26.45 -6.71
CA ARG A 516 -8.21 26.35 -6.43
C ARG A 516 -9.04 25.57 -7.47
N TRP A 517 -8.35 24.91 -8.39
CA TRP A 517 -8.90 24.03 -9.42
C TRP A 517 -8.13 22.70 -9.45
N CYS A 518 -8.79 21.63 -9.90
CA CYS A 518 -8.22 20.28 -9.94
C CYS A 518 -7.88 19.70 -11.34
N PRO A 519 -7.49 20.47 -12.39
CA PRO A 519 -7.08 19.86 -13.65
C PRO A 519 -5.64 19.32 -13.61
N ASN A 520 -4.80 19.79 -12.68
CA ASN A 520 -3.35 19.53 -12.66
C ASN A 520 -2.99 18.29 -11.84
N ILE A 521 -3.52 17.15 -12.32
CA ILE A 521 -3.46 15.82 -11.68
C ILE A 521 -2.86 14.75 -12.62
N VAL A 522 -2.35 15.17 -13.79
CA VAL A 522 -1.75 14.29 -14.81
C VAL A 522 -0.44 14.86 -15.33
N GLY A 523 0.51 13.97 -15.62
CA GLY A 523 1.83 14.25 -16.19
C GLY A 523 2.90 14.52 -15.12
N PRO A 524 4.16 14.07 -15.30
CA PRO A 524 5.20 14.11 -14.27
C PRO A 524 5.47 15.53 -13.73
N THR A 525 5.62 16.50 -14.63
CA THR A 525 5.88 17.91 -14.26
C THR A 525 4.60 18.74 -14.07
N ALA A 526 3.44 18.20 -14.47
CA ALA A 526 2.17 18.91 -14.53
C ALA A 526 1.21 18.59 -13.36
N GLY A 527 1.73 17.94 -12.32
CA GLY A 527 1.05 17.70 -11.04
C GLY A 527 0.54 16.26 -10.82
N GLY A 528 0.73 15.36 -11.79
CA GLY A 528 0.41 13.94 -11.66
C GLY A 528 1.52 13.08 -11.02
N ALA A 529 2.65 13.68 -10.62
CA ALA A 529 3.69 12.98 -9.88
C ALA A 529 3.33 12.77 -8.41
N VAL A 530 3.51 11.54 -7.96
CA VAL A 530 3.45 11.07 -6.58
C VAL A 530 4.90 11.00 -6.09
N GLU A 531 5.26 11.87 -5.17
CA GLU A 531 6.60 11.97 -4.58
C GLU A 531 6.71 11.13 -3.30
N ASP A 532 7.94 10.89 -2.83
CA ASP A 532 8.26 10.24 -1.56
C ASP A 532 7.66 8.83 -1.41
N LEU A 533 7.79 7.99 -2.45
CA LEU A 533 7.40 6.58 -2.37
C LEU A 533 8.50 5.75 -1.65
N PRO A 534 8.17 4.76 -0.80
CA PRO A 534 9.16 3.96 -0.09
C PRO A 534 9.99 3.07 -1.03
N ALA A 535 11.30 2.95 -0.77
CA ALA A 535 12.26 2.35 -1.69
C ALA A 535 13.04 1.21 -1.03
N LEU A 536 12.51 -0.01 -1.15
CA LEU A 536 13.03 -1.16 -0.41
C LEU A 536 14.28 -1.78 -1.05
N GLY A 537 15.44 -1.60 -0.43
CA GLY A 537 16.66 -2.34 -0.76
C GLY A 537 16.55 -3.82 -0.38
N PHE A 538 16.90 -4.74 -1.29
CA PHE A 538 16.97 -6.18 -1.04
C PHE A 538 18.26 -6.79 -1.60
N ALA A 539 18.75 -7.85 -0.96
CA ALA A 539 19.88 -8.61 -1.48
C ALA A 539 19.43 -9.53 -2.63
N SER A 540 20.04 -9.35 -3.79
CA SER A 540 19.89 -10.15 -5.00
C SER A 540 21.22 -10.86 -5.32
N MET A 541 21.18 -11.81 -6.25
CA MET A 541 22.38 -12.50 -6.77
C MET A 541 23.40 -11.53 -7.41
N HIS A 542 22.95 -10.33 -7.82
CA HIS A 542 23.78 -9.30 -8.45
C HIS A 542 24.22 -8.18 -7.49
N GLY A 543 23.90 -8.27 -6.19
CA GLY A 543 24.18 -7.24 -5.19
C GLY A 543 22.92 -6.69 -4.53
N ILE A 544 22.98 -5.46 -4.02
CA ILE A 544 21.80 -4.78 -3.45
C ILE A 544 21.00 -4.17 -4.60
N GLU A 545 19.80 -4.67 -4.82
CA GLU A 545 18.81 -4.14 -5.77
C GLU A 545 17.70 -3.42 -5.00
N THR A 546 17.00 -2.47 -5.63
CA THR A 546 15.86 -1.77 -5.03
C THR A 546 14.55 -2.32 -5.61
N ARG A 547 13.61 -2.76 -4.76
CA ARG A 547 12.25 -3.11 -5.19
C ARG A 547 11.46 -1.85 -5.52
N MET A 548 10.59 -1.97 -6.51
CA MET A 548 9.68 -0.91 -6.92
C MET A 548 8.63 -0.67 -5.83
N ALA A 549 8.24 0.58 -5.64
CA ALA A 549 7.19 0.95 -4.69
C ALA A 549 5.77 0.57 -5.15
N THR A 550 5.60 0.10 -6.39
CA THR A 550 4.35 -0.44 -6.94
C THR A 550 4.49 -1.94 -7.18
N GLU A 551 3.39 -2.68 -7.10
CA GLU A 551 3.38 -4.16 -7.26
C GLU A 551 4.00 -4.62 -8.59
N ILE A 552 3.76 -3.82 -9.63
CA ILE A 552 4.24 -4.00 -11.01
C ILE A 552 4.81 -2.70 -11.58
N GLN A 553 5.72 -2.85 -12.55
CA GLN A 553 6.07 -1.79 -13.48
C GLN A 553 5.06 -1.80 -14.64
N LEU A 554 4.19 -0.80 -14.71
CA LEU A 554 3.46 -0.53 -15.94
C LEU A 554 4.42 0.01 -17.01
N THR A 555 4.25 -0.46 -18.25
CA THR A 555 4.88 0.14 -19.44
C THR A 555 3.99 1.26 -19.96
N GLU A 556 4.54 2.22 -20.72
CA GLU A 556 3.75 3.29 -21.37
C GLU A 556 2.65 2.71 -22.27
N ARG A 557 2.92 1.58 -22.94
CA ARG A 557 1.92 0.87 -23.74
C ARG A 557 0.78 0.30 -22.89
N HIS A 558 1.11 -0.36 -21.78
CA HIS A 558 0.10 -0.93 -20.88
C HIS A 558 -0.72 0.16 -20.18
N GLU A 559 -0.11 1.27 -19.78
CA GLU A 559 -0.84 2.43 -19.21
C GLU A 559 -1.83 2.99 -20.24
N TYR A 560 -1.42 3.15 -21.50
CA TYR A 560 -2.31 3.61 -22.57
C TYR A 560 -3.45 2.61 -22.87
N GLU A 561 -3.17 1.31 -22.88
CA GLU A 561 -4.19 0.27 -23.04
C GLU A 561 -5.21 0.30 -21.89
N LEU A 562 -4.75 0.35 -20.64
CA LEU A 562 -5.60 0.50 -19.44
C LEU A 562 -6.41 1.81 -19.45
N SER A 563 -5.80 2.90 -19.89
CA SER A 563 -6.41 4.23 -19.97
C SER A 563 -7.60 4.27 -20.94
N GLU A 564 -7.46 3.66 -22.13
CA GLU A 564 -8.56 3.54 -23.10
C GLU A 564 -9.64 2.54 -22.63
N GLU A 565 -9.31 1.63 -21.70
CA GLU A 565 -10.28 0.76 -21.01
C GLU A 565 -10.93 1.39 -19.77
N GLY A 566 -10.60 2.65 -19.44
CA GLY A 566 -11.26 3.43 -18.40
C GLY A 566 -10.64 3.32 -17.01
N PHE A 567 -9.37 2.92 -16.93
CA PHE A 567 -8.59 2.85 -15.70
C PHE A 567 -7.56 3.97 -15.59
N THR A 568 -7.19 4.35 -14.37
CA THR A 568 -6.14 5.32 -14.07
C THR A 568 -4.92 4.59 -13.51
N GLY A 569 -3.88 4.45 -14.33
CA GLY A 569 -2.65 3.70 -14.00
C GLY A 569 -1.58 4.54 -13.30
N LEU A 570 -1.10 4.08 -12.14
CA LEU A 570 0.08 4.62 -11.46
C LEU A 570 1.35 3.97 -12.01
N VAL A 571 2.18 4.75 -12.71
CA VAL A 571 3.45 4.27 -13.29
C VAL A 571 4.62 4.66 -12.39
N PHE A 572 5.40 3.68 -11.92
CA PHE A 572 6.64 3.93 -11.19
C PHE A 572 7.76 4.41 -12.13
N LEU A 573 8.49 5.46 -11.74
CA LEU A 573 9.53 6.09 -12.56
C LEU A 573 10.91 5.57 -12.17
N LYS A 574 11.45 4.57 -12.88
CA LYS A 574 12.74 3.89 -12.57
C LYS A 574 13.97 4.76 -12.22
N ALA A 575 13.96 6.05 -12.56
CA ALA A 575 15.05 6.99 -12.30
C ALA A 575 14.93 7.76 -10.96
N GLY A 576 13.92 7.49 -10.13
CA GLY A 576 13.78 8.05 -8.79
C GLY A 576 12.58 7.49 -8.02
N ASP A 577 12.46 7.83 -6.75
CA ASP A 577 11.47 7.24 -5.83
C ASP A 577 10.09 7.90 -5.97
N MET A 578 9.59 7.95 -7.22
CA MET A 578 8.39 8.68 -7.63
C MET A 578 7.48 7.82 -8.51
N GLY A 579 6.17 7.95 -8.30
CA GLY A 579 5.13 7.47 -9.21
C GLY A 579 4.60 8.60 -10.08
N CYS A 580 3.91 8.29 -11.17
CA CYS A 580 3.23 9.27 -12.00
C CYS A 580 1.95 8.71 -12.63
N PHE A 581 0.88 9.51 -12.58
CA PHE A 581 -0.32 9.34 -13.40
C PHE A 581 -0.13 10.09 -14.72
N PHE A 582 0.01 9.38 -15.85
CA PHE A 582 0.14 10.00 -17.17
C PHE A 582 -1.22 10.42 -17.74
N SER A 583 -2.23 9.58 -17.57
CA SER A 583 -3.62 9.85 -17.89
C SER A 583 -4.53 9.76 -16.66
N ALA A 584 -5.76 10.25 -16.79
CA ALA A 584 -6.80 10.20 -15.77
C ALA A 584 -8.18 10.16 -16.45
N ASN A 585 -8.44 9.04 -17.11
CA ASN A 585 -9.73 8.78 -17.73
C ASN A 585 -10.72 8.28 -16.67
N SER A 586 -11.99 8.66 -16.82
CA SER A 586 -13.09 8.01 -16.11
C SER A 586 -13.39 6.65 -16.73
N CYS A 587 -14.23 5.85 -16.09
CA CYS A 587 -14.64 4.56 -16.63
C CYS A 587 -15.47 4.68 -17.93
N GLN A 588 -16.10 5.83 -18.20
CA GLN A 588 -16.93 6.01 -19.40
C GLN A 588 -16.15 5.74 -20.69
N ARG A 589 -16.74 4.92 -21.57
CA ARG A 589 -16.30 4.74 -22.95
C ARG A 589 -16.76 5.92 -23.82
N PRO A 590 -15.84 6.68 -24.47
CA PRO A 590 -16.23 7.80 -25.31
C PRO A 590 -17.06 7.36 -26.53
N LYS A 591 -18.27 7.93 -26.69
CA LYS A 591 -19.14 7.69 -27.85
C LYS A 591 -18.48 8.24 -29.13
N THR A 592 -18.31 7.38 -30.14
CA THR A 592 -17.80 7.77 -31.47
C THR A 592 -18.97 8.09 -32.40
N TYR A 593 -18.82 9.16 -33.19
CA TYR A 593 -19.82 9.59 -34.18
C TYR A 593 -19.26 9.47 -35.60
N ALA A 594 -20.12 9.63 -36.61
CA ALA A 594 -19.71 9.61 -38.01
C ALA A 594 -18.63 10.66 -38.32
N ASN A 595 -17.77 10.39 -39.32
CA ASN A 595 -16.63 11.22 -39.69
C ASN A 595 -17.01 12.49 -40.50
N THR A 596 -18.07 13.18 -40.09
CA THR A 596 -18.44 14.54 -40.53
C THR A 596 -17.80 15.58 -39.60
N ASP A 597 -17.73 16.85 -39.99
CA ASP A 597 -17.12 17.88 -39.13
C ASP A 597 -17.90 18.09 -37.81
N GLU A 598 -19.23 18.00 -37.86
CA GLU A 598 -20.08 18.00 -36.66
C GLU A 598 -19.82 16.75 -35.80
N GLY A 599 -19.75 15.57 -36.41
CA GLY A 599 -19.47 14.31 -35.70
C GLY A 599 -18.08 14.24 -35.08
N ARG A 600 -17.06 14.86 -35.70
CA ARG A 600 -15.74 15.08 -35.09
C ARG A 600 -15.84 15.97 -33.85
N GLY A 601 -16.59 17.06 -33.94
CA GLY A 601 -16.85 17.96 -32.80
C GLY A 601 -17.55 17.25 -31.64
N MET A 602 -18.59 16.46 -31.93
CA MET A 602 -19.30 15.66 -30.93
C MET A 602 -18.41 14.57 -30.31
N SER A 603 -17.60 13.88 -31.12
CA SER A 603 -16.65 12.85 -30.65
C SER A 603 -15.57 13.45 -29.74
N LEU A 604 -15.07 14.65 -30.07
CA LEU A 604 -14.14 15.39 -29.22
C LEU A 604 -14.81 15.79 -27.89
N GLY A 605 -16.04 16.30 -27.94
CA GLY A 605 -16.82 16.63 -26.74
C GLY A 605 -17.04 15.41 -25.83
N ALA A 606 -17.38 14.26 -26.40
CA ALA A 606 -17.53 13.00 -25.66
C ALA A 606 -16.20 12.54 -25.03
N ARG A 607 -15.07 12.62 -25.75
CA ARG A 607 -13.74 12.29 -25.21
C ARG A 607 -13.33 13.22 -24.07
N LEU A 608 -13.62 14.52 -24.15
CA LEU A 608 -13.37 15.47 -23.06
C LEU A 608 -14.27 15.18 -21.84
N GLY A 609 -15.53 14.78 -22.07
CA GLY A 609 -16.47 14.40 -21.01
C GLY A 609 -16.12 13.10 -20.28
N ALA A 610 -15.32 12.22 -20.90
CA ALA A 610 -14.83 10.99 -20.29
C ALA A 610 -13.53 11.17 -19.48
N GLN A 611 -13.00 12.40 -19.34
CA GLN A 611 -11.71 12.67 -18.70
C GLN A 611 -11.85 13.45 -17.39
N LEU A 612 -11.38 12.86 -16.29
CA LEU A 612 -11.53 13.39 -14.93
C LEU A 612 -11.00 14.83 -14.76
N PRO A 613 -9.85 15.24 -15.33
CA PRO A 613 -9.34 16.62 -15.21
C PRO A 613 -10.33 17.70 -15.69
N TYR A 614 -11.20 17.38 -16.66
CA TYR A 614 -12.23 18.31 -17.14
C TYR A 614 -13.54 18.16 -16.35
N ILE A 615 -13.91 16.95 -15.93
CA ILE A 615 -15.04 16.73 -15.01
C ILE A 615 -14.84 17.51 -13.71
N PHE A 616 -13.64 17.52 -13.11
CA PHE A 616 -13.37 18.35 -11.92
C PHE A 616 -13.63 19.86 -12.11
N ILE A 617 -13.42 20.40 -13.31
CA ILE A 617 -13.74 21.80 -13.64
C ILE A 617 -15.26 21.97 -13.66
N VAL A 618 -15.99 21.06 -14.32
CA VAL A 618 -17.46 21.08 -14.39
C VAL A 618 -18.09 20.96 -12.99
N CYS A 619 -17.61 20.01 -12.17
CA CYS A 619 -18.04 19.80 -10.80
C CYS A 619 -17.93 21.07 -9.95
N ARG A 620 -16.75 21.72 -9.93
CA ARG A 620 -16.59 22.96 -9.16
C ARG A 620 -17.47 24.08 -9.69
N ILE A 621 -17.63 24.23 -11.01
CA ILE A 621 -18.55 25.23 -11.58
C ILE A 621 -19.99 24.95 -11.15
N ALA A 622 -20.44 23.69 -11.14
CA ALA A 622 -21.76 23.30 -10.67
C ALA A 622 -21.95 23.59 -9.16
N HIS A 623 -20.95 23.30 -8.32
CA HIS A 623 -20.94 23.64 -6.89
C HIS A 623 -21.12 25.15 -6.66
N TYR A 624 -20.30 25.99 -7.32
CA TYR A 624 -20.40 27.44 -7.17
C TYR A 624 -21.68 28.02 -7.75
N LEU A 625 -22.14 27.56 -8.92
CA LEU A 625 -23.42 28.00 -9.48
C LEU A 625 -24.59 27.64 -8.57
N LYS A 626 -24.57 26.46 -7.92
CA LYS A 626 -25.62 26.04 -7.00
C LYS A 626 -25.70 26.92 -5.75
N VAL A 627 -24.56 27.31 -5.18
CA VAL A 627 -24.50 28.22 -4.03
C VAL A 627 -24.91 29.64 -4.45
N LEU A 628 -24.25 30.20 -5.47
CA LEU A 628 -24.50 31.56 -5.95
C LEU A 628 -25.98 31.77 -6.35
N GLN A 629 -26.55 30.86 -7.15
CA GLN A 629 -27.95 31.01 -7.59
C GLN A 629 -28.97 30.76 -6.49
N ARG A 630 -28.60 30.13 -5.35
CA ARG A 630 -29.49 30.04 -4.17
C ARG A 630 -29.61 31.36 -3.44
N GLU A 631 -28.52 32.11 -3.31
CA GLU A 631 -28.51 33.44 -2.66
C GLU A 631 -29.30 34.48 -3.47
N GLU A 632 -29.35 34.30 -4.79
CA GLU A 632 -30.09 35.17 -5.72
C GLU A 632 -31.61 34.88 -5.77
N ILE A 633 -32.12 33.82 -5.13
CA ILE A 633 -33.55 33.48 -5.14
C ILE A 633 -34.36 34.58 -4.44
N GLY A 634 -35.35 35.12 -5.15
CA GLY A 634 -36.23 36.19 -4.65
C GLY A 634 -35.77 37.61 -4.99
N ARG A 635 -34.60 37.77 -5.65
CA ARG A 635 -34.24 39.05 -6.28
C ARG A 635 -35.04 39.28 -7.57
N HIS A 636 -35.23 40.56 -7.91
CA HIS A 636 -35.86 40.99 -9.16
C HIS A 636 -34.83 40.91 -10.29
N LEU A 637 -34.75 39.75 -10.96
CA LEU A 637 -33.82 39.49 -12.07
C LEU A 637 -34.61 39.14 -13.33
N GLU A 638 -34.41 39.90 -14.41
CA GLU A 638 -34.90 39.53 -15.73
C GLU A 638 -33.93 38.57 -16.45
N ARG A 639 -34.42 37.89 -17.51
CA ARG A 639 -33.63 36.96 -18.35
C ARG A 639 -32.28 37.54 -18.77
N GLY A 640 -32.29 38.79 -19.24
CA GLY A 640 -31.10 39.50 -19.73
C GLY A 640 -30.14 39.96 -18.63
N ASP A 641 -30.64 40.16 -17.40
CA ASP A 641 -29.80 40.48 -16.24
C ASP A 641 -29.08 39.22 -15.75
N MET A 642 -29.81 38.11 -15.59
CA MET A 642 -29.25 36.81 -15.23
C MET A 642 -28.17 36.37 -16.25
N GLU A 643 -28.45 36.50 -17.55
CA GLU A 643 -27.48 36.20 -18.62
C GLU A 643 -26.22 37.08 -18.50
N ARG A 644 -26.38 38.37 -18.19
CA ARG A 644 -25.25 39.30 -18.03
C ARG A 644 -24.42 39.01 -16.78
N GLU A 645 -25.06 38.79 -15.64
CA GLU A 645 -24.38 38.53 -14.35
C GLU A 645 -23.61 37.21 -14.37
N LEU A 646 -24.24 36.13 -14.86
CA LEU A 646 -23.59 34.82 -14.98
C LEU A 646 -22.39 34.83 -15.94
N ASN A 647 -22.49 35.50 -17.09
CA ASN A 647 -21.34 35.65 -18.00
C ASN A 647 -20.25 36.56 -17.40
N LEU A 648 -20.59 37.58 -16.60
CA LEU A 648 -19.61 38.43 -15.93
C LEU A 648 -18.84 37.69 -14.84
N TRP A 649 -19.52 36.85 -14.04
CA TRP A 649 -18.90 35.94 -13.09
C TRP A 649 -17.95 34.96 -13.80
N LEU A 650 -18.43 34.29 -14.86
CA LEU A 650 -17.66 33.24 -15.55
C LEU A 650 -16.38 33.77 -16.21
N ARG A 651 -16.38 35.02 -16.71
CA ARG A 651 -15.21 35.69 -17.32
C ARG A 651 -13.97 35.74 -16.41
N GLN A 652 -14.14 35.71 -15.09
CA GLN A 652 -13.02 35.71 -14.14
C GLN A 652 -12.10 34.48 -14.30
N TYR A 653 -12.65 33.38 -14.81
CA TYR A 653 -11.98 32.08 -14.97
C TYR A 653 -11.53 31.80 -16.41
N ILE A 654 -11.71 32.76 -17.32
CA ILE A 654 -11.38 32.64 -18.74
C ILE A 654 -10.00 33.25 -19.03
N SER A 655 -9.22 32.57 -19.88
CA SER A 655 -8.02 33.11 -20.50
C SER A 655 -8.08 32.95 -22.03
N ASP A 656 -8.51 34.03 -22.71
CA ASP A 656 -8.60 34.09 -24.18
C ASP A 656 -7.23 34.17 -24.89
N MET A 657 -6.12 34.25 -24.13
CA MET A 657 -4.78 34.24 -24.70
C MET A 657 -4.46 32.88 -25.33
N ASP A 658 -3.73 32.85 -26.44
CA ASP A 658 -3.34 31.60 -27.11
C ASP A 658 -2.26 30.83 -26.35
N ASN A 659 -1.30 31.55 -25.76
CA ASN A 659 -0.20 30.96 -24.97
C ASN A 659 -0.02 31.62 -23.59
N PRO A 660 -1.02 31.54 -22.69
CA PRO A 660 -0.87 31.98 -21.30
C PRO A 660 0.13 31.08 -20.57
N ALA A 661 0.86 31.65 -19.61
CA ALA A 661 1.81 30.92 -18.78
C ALA A 661 1.12 29.77 -18.01
N PRO A 662 1.81 28.64 -17.70
CA PRO A 662 1.19 27.49 -17.04
C PRO A 662 0.48 27.82 -15.72
N ALA A 663 1.03 28.74 -14.93
CA ALA A 663 0.40 29.21 -13.68
C ALA A 663 -0.92 29.97 -13.91
N ILE A 664 -1.05 30.69 -15.04
CA ILE A 664 -2.31 31.35 -15.42
C ILE A 664 -3.33 30.30 -15.87
N ARG A 665 -2.94 29.31 -16.67
CA ARG A 665 -3.81 28.18 -17.07
C ARG A 665 -4.32 27.37 -15.88
N GLY A 666 -3.50 27.23 -14.82
CA GLY A 666 -3.93 26.60 -13.57
C GLY A 666 -5.03 27.37 -12.85
N LYS A 667 -4.88 28.70 -12.73
CA LYS A 667 -5.87 29.59 -12.07
C LYS A 667 -7.13 29.84 -12.92
N ARG A 668 -6.99 29.83 -14.25
CA ARG A 668 -8.04 30.08 -15.24
C ARG A 668 -8.07 28.92 -16.23
N PRO A 669 -8.79 27.83 -15.92
CA PRO A 669 -8.75 26.60 -16.71
C PRO A 669 -9.60 26.67 -17.99
N LEU A 670 -10.46 27.68 -18.13
CA LEU A 670 -11.32 27.87 -19.30
C LEU A 670 -10.62 28.75 -20.34
N ARG A 671 -10.60 28.28 -21.60
CA ARG A 671 -10.18 29.12 -22.74
C ARG A 671 -11.32 30.00 -23.23
N GLN A 672 -12.54 29.46 -23.29
CA GLN A 672 -13.76 30.17 -23.68
C GLN A 672 -14.95 29.58 -22.91
N ALA A 673 -15.95 30.39 -22.61
CA ALA A 673 -17.24 29.92 -22.11
C ALA A 673 -18.37 30.90 -22.40
N GLU A 674 -19.59 30.39 -22.51
CA GLU A 674 -20.82 31.14 -22.82
C GLU A 674 -21.99 30.56 -22.01
N ILE A 675 -22.79 31.42 -21.39
CA ILE A 675 -24.07 31.05 -20.78
C ILE A 675 -25.19 31.74 -21.57
N LYS A 676 -26.18 30.97 -22.03
CA LYS A 676 -27.43 31.50 -22.62
C LYS A 676 -28.59 31.20 -21.70
N VAL A 677 -29.47 32.17 -21.49
CA VAL A 677 -30.64 32.02 -20.60
C VAL A 677 -31.92 32.10 -21.41
N GLU A 678 -32.71 31.04 -21.39
CA GLU A 678 -34.03 30.94 -22.02
C GLU A 678 -35.12 30.96 -20.95
N GLU A 679 -36.31 31.46 -21.28
CA GLU A 679 -37.49 31.39 -20.41
C GLU A 679 -38.23 30.06 -20.61
N VAL A 680 -38.73 29.46 -19.53
CA VAL A 680 -39.52 28.23 -19.59
C VAL A 680 -40.97 28.57 -19.98
N PRO A 681 -41.48 28.13 -21.15
CA PRO A 681 -42.84 28.48 -21.57
C PRO A 681 -43.89 27.99 -20.57
N GLY A 682 -44.78 28.89 -20.15
CA GLY A 682 -45.84 28.59 -19.18
C GLY A 682 -45.44 28.70 -17.70
N GLN A 683 -44.18 29.02 -17.38
CA GLN A 683 -43.71 29.22 -16.00
C GLN A 683 -42.95 30.54 -15.87
N ALA A 684 -43.66 31.62 -15.51
CA ALA A 684 -43.05 32.93 -15.29
C ALA A 684 -42.02 32.86 -14.14
N GLY A 685 -40.85 33.48 -14.34
CA GLY A 685 -39.73 33.45 -13.40
C GLY A 685 -38.89 32.16 -13.42
N TRP A 686 -39.23 31.17 -14.26
CA TRP A 686 -38.41 29.98 -14.47
C TRP A 686 -37.54 30.13 -15.71
N TYR A 687 -36.24 29.92 -15.52
CA TYR A 687 -35.22 30.07 -16.56
C TYR A 687 -34.47 28.76 -16.80
N ARG A 688 -34.06 28.53 -18.05
CA ARG A 688 -33.18 27.45 -18.47
C ARG A 688 -31.86 28.04 -18.92
N ALA A 689 -30.81 27.83 -18.14
CA ALA A 689 -29.46 28.25 -18.47
C ALA A 689 -28.70 27.14 -19.22
N HIS A 690 -28.23 27.45 -20.43
CA HIS A 690 -27.37 26.59 -21.24
C HIS A 690 -25.92 27.06 -21.12
N LEU A 691 -25.13 26.36 -20.30
CA LEU A 691 -23.71 26.59 -20.11
C LEU A 691 -22.88 25.81 -21.15
N LYS A 692 -22.01 26.50 -21.89
CA LYS A 692 -21.01 25.90 -22.79
C LYS A 692 -19.61 26.26 -22.30
N LEU A 693 -18.80 25.23 -22.03
CA LEU A 693 -17.43 25.35 -21.53
C LEU A 693 -16.42 24.81 -22.54
N ARG A 694 -15.34 25.55 -22.77
CA ARG A 694 -14.18 25.09 -23.55
C ARG A 694 -12.91 25.22 -22.69
N PRO A 695 -12.41 24.13 -22.07
CA PRO A 695 -11.19 24.18 -21.28
C PRO A 695 -9.93 24.34 -22.15
N HIS A 696 -8.81 24.71 -21.54
CA HIS A 696 -7.50 24.54 -22.16
C HIS A 696 -7.17 23.05 -22.30
N LEU A 697 -6.85 22.60 -23.52
CA LEU A 697 -6.50 21.21 -23.79
C LEU A 697 -5.12 20.85 -23.20
N LYS A 698 -5.03 19.68 -22.57
CA LYS A 698 -3.77 19.08 -22.14
C LYS A 698 -3.07 18.33 -23.26
N TYR A 699 -1.74 18.30 -23.20
CA TYR A 699 -0.92 17.42 -24.03
C TYR A 699 -0.98 15.99 -23.48
N MET A 700 -1.36 15.03 -24.33
CA MET A 700 -1.51 13.62 -23.96
C MET A 700 -0.80 12.67 -24.94
N GLY A 701 -0.10 13.19 -25.95
CA GLY A 701 0.62 12.40 -26.95
C GLY A 701 0.77 13.12 -28.28
N ALA A 702 1.74 12.68 -29.09
CA ALA A 702 1.95 13.10 -30.46
C ALA A 702 2.63 11.98 -31.25
N SER A 703 2.27 11.83 -32.53
CA SER A 703 2.96 10.93 -33.47
C SER A 703 4.11 11.67 -34.15
N PHE A 704 5.34 11.19 -33.97
CA PHE A 704 6.53 11.74 -34.62
C PHE A 704 6.97 10.85 -35.79
N THR A 705 6.89 11.38 -37.01
CA THR A 705 7.39 10.70 -38.22
C THR A 705 8.77 11.25 -38.55
N LEU A 706 9.81 10.42 -38.39
CA LEU A 706 11.19 10.79 -38.69
C LEU A 706 11.50 10.47 -40.17
N SER A 707 11.82 11.49 -40.97
CA SER A 707 12.28 11.34 -42.35
C SER A 707 13.66 11.96 -42.53
N LEU A 708 14.57 11.20 -43.17
CA LEU A 708 15.89 11.69 -43.56
C LEU A 708 15.79 12.39 -44.92
N VAL A 709 16.08 13.70 -44.95
CA VAL A 709 16.03 14.50 -46.18
C VAL A 709 17.43 15.00 -46.54
N GLY A 710 17.93 14.67 -47.74
CA GLY A 710 19.31 14.94 -48.16
C GLY A 710 19.67 16.43 -48.31
N LYS A 711 18.66 17.29 -48.47
CA LYS A 711 18.73 18.73 -48.19
C LYS A 711 17.41 19.11 -47.53
N LEU A 712 17.46 19.61 -46.29
CA LEU A 712 16.37 20.43 -45.78
C LEU A 712 16.22 21.63 -46.71
N GLU A 713 15.07 21.77 -47.34
CA GLU A 713 14.71 23.02 -47.99
C GLU A 713 14.72 24.10 -46.91
N ARG A 714 15.50 25.16 -47.14
CA ARG A 714 15.37 26.36 -46.32
C ARG A 714 14.06 27.02 -46.74
N GLU A 715 13.03 26.89 -45.91
CA GLU A 715 11.82 27.70 -46.03
C GLU A 715 12.24 29.17 -46.16
N GLY A 716 11.74 29.84 -47.20
CA GLY A 716 12.17 31.17 -47.66
C GLY A 716 11.24 32.30 -47.25
#